data_AF-A0A3M1MTZ4-F1
#
_entry.id   AF-A0A3M1MTZ4-F1
#
_cell.length_a   1.000
_cell.length_b   1.000
_cell.length_c   1.000
_cell.angle_alpha   90.00
_cell.angle_beta   90.00
_cell.angle_gamma   90.00
#
_symmetry.space_group_name_H-M   'P 1'
#
loop_
_entity.id
_entity.type
_entity.pdbx_description
1 polymer ?
#
loop_
_entity_poly.entity_id
_entity_poly.type
_entity_poly.pdbx_seq_one_letter_code
_entity_poly.pdbx_strand_id
1 'polypeptide(L)'
;MLVPRLLDFGALPPVLFLSAPITAALFTIVLSVIVWRRRYLRGGVLFFWLIVWIAILATAEALELLSPSLLWRVRFVTLEQAAHSMVAVYWLIFVWEYVRGQHSMPQVLRGFLWSVALLNVVLVFTNPWHNLVWSAVYWPRETPFFSLKLRGGFWMPIQQMFVLLSGATGIAMLSRRMRTTSGILRKQIGVVLIGSLCLESGYLLEVGHFEPLGPVDPFPITIIFSSLMFTWGVLRRHLLTFTPVAREQVLDSIPAWVLVLDENGRILDANAPLERLLGMQNARIVGRPYQQALAAWSDVVARVREAESYPVDVHLALDGEERRFQVTVTPLDDGGYIVLGNDITREWRIRQELLQTHTRLRTLLDNSPDPMLIKDAAGRWELANPAMQALFDLQGKSWEGKTDIELAELVPVHRAALYTCVESDQRAWEHKGLHHSEEIIPSPNGEIRIFDVLKVPLFHPDGSRRELIIQARDITSQKQAEQRLRHNGVRQQLLLEISAEMNTLQHPDEVYAYLCRVSTELLAADGACAYICASDDGMLHRVAAYNVSWEAHTIAPGEGIVGKVFETQRPLLIENYPEWSERLPQYHDVPPPYHTAVGVPVLWQKETRAVLLVFAQGEERTFLSNDLNLLSFLAHLASGVLVNAHLREREREQRKFAETLRESALLLSSSLEPQEIYASLLDEVGKIVPYDSANLMLMDSQGNATVVSMKGYEQFLPPDTLQSLNQHTFAWDEFWNLRHIYENHVPVLFSDTRNAPHWIETKWGVHIRSWVGVPILIEDAPRAIFALDSTTPGFYTQKHIEILQIFAGQAALALQNALLFDKIRTMALIDSLTRLPNRRYLFTLGEREVKRVHRFGHSLAALMLDIDHFKRINDTYGHAIGDEVLARVAERLGRVVRNIDIVGRYGGEEFGVLLPEASLADALEVGERLRKAVGEQLIQTSGGGIAVTISVGVAEWRDDMDDLTELLDVADQGLYMAKQAGRNRVRSIQNANPSLMHF
;
A
#
# COMPACT_ATOMS: atom_id res chain seq x y z
N MET A 1 -64.68 -16.55 20.69
CA MET A 1 -65.44 -16.27 21.92
C MET A 1 -64.44 -15.80 22.97
N LEU A 2 -64.69 -14.62 23.57
CA LEU A 2 -64.05 -14.01 24.76
C LEU A 2 -62.56 -13.57 24.70
N VAL A 3 -62.32 -12.34 24.22
CA VAL A 3 -61.36 -11.37 24.79
C VAL A 3 -62.09 -10.00 24.80
N PRO A 4 -62.01 -9.19 25.89
CA PRO A 4 -62.93 -8.08 26.12
C PRO A 4 -62.63 -6.84 25.27
N ARG A 5 -63.70 -6.10 24.96
CA ARG A 5 -63.68 -4.70 24.49
C ARG A 5 -62.90 -3.84 25.48
N LEU A 6 -61.62 -3.59 25.21
CA LEU A 6 -60.85 -2.54 25.88
C LEU A 6 -60.03 -1.84 24.81
N LEU A 7 -60.50 -0.63 24.47
CA LEU A 7 -59.94 0.45 23.66
C LEU A 7 -60.90 0.82 22.53
N ASP A 8 -61.71 1.85 22.78
CA ASP A 8 -62.32 2.65 21.73
C ASP A 8 -61.18 3.35 20.99
N PHE A 9 -60.64 2.69 19.95
CA PHE A 9 -59.57 3.20 19.10
C PHE A 9 -59.97 4.44 18.26
N GLY A 10 -61.20 4.94 18.41
CA GLY A 10 -61.70 6.17 17.76
C GLY A 10 -61.03 7.47 18.24
N ALA A 11 -60.12 7.40 19.22
CA ALA A 11 -59.43 8.57 19.79
C ALA A 11 -57.91 8.59 19.55
N LEU A 12 -57.31 7.60 18.86
CA LEU A 12 -55.91 7.74 18.46
C LEU A 12 -55.82 8.71 17.28
N PRO A 13 -55.02 9.80 17.39
CA PRO A 13 -54.93 10.76 16.32
C PRO A 13 -54.46 10.08 15.01
N PRO A 14 -55.08 10.39 13.85
CA PRO A 14 -54.65 10.01 12.50
C PRO A 14 -53.14 9.99 12.26
N VAL A 15 -52.45 10.92 12.93
CA VAL A 15 -51.00 11.12 12.91
C VAL A 15 -50.24 9.85 13.34
N LEU A 16 -50.77 9.04 14.25
CA LEU A 16 -50.12 7.81 14.73
C LEU A 16 -50.15 6.67 13.71
N PHE A 17 -51.14 6.63 12.82
CA PHE A 17 -51.25 5.61 11.77
C PHE A 17 -50.32 5.92 10.59
N LEU A 18 -50.14 7.21 10.28
CA LEU A 18 -49.29 7.66 9.18
C LEU A 18 -47.83 7.81 9.57
N SER A 19 -47.52 8.00 10.85
CA SER A 19 -46.15 8.26 11.31
C SER A 19 -45.22 7.08 11.08
N ALA A 20 -45.67 5.83 11.30
CA ALA A 20 -44.81 4.65 11.17
C ALA A 20 -44.31 4.40 9.73
N PRO A 21 -45.16 4.30 8.69
CA PRO A 21 -44.69 4.05 7.32
C PRO A 21 -43.91 5.23 6.73
N ILE A 22 -44.30 6.48 7.02
CA ILE A 22 -43.51 7.68 6.62
C ILE A 22 -42.12 7.65 7.27
N THR A 23 -42.05 7.30 8.56
CA THR A 23 -40.77 7.19 9.27
C THR A 23 -39.93 6.05 8.70
N ALA A 24 -40.52 4.89 8.43
CA ALA A 24 -39.85 3.76 7.79
C ALA A 24 -39.25 4.14 6.42
N ALA A 25 -40.01 4.85 5.58
CA ALA A 25 -39.54 5.35 4.29
C ALA A 25 -38.36 6.33 4.44
N LEU A 26 -38.44 7.29 5.37
CA LEU A 26 -37.35 8.24 5.62
C LEU A 26 -36.07 7.53 6.10
N PHE A 27 -36.16 6.62 7.06
CA PHE A 27 -35.00 5.88 7.59
C PHE A 27 -34.32 5.03 6.52
N THR A 28 -35.10 4.34 5.68
CA THR A 28 -34.58 3.50 4.60
C THR A 28 -33.96 4.32 3.48
N ILE A 29 -34.54 5.47 3.10
CA ILE A 29 -33.95 6.42 2.14
C ILE A 29 -32.61 6.95 2.67
N VAL A 30 -32.55 7.41 3.92
CA VAL A 30 -31.30 7.89 4.54
C VAL A 30 -30.24 6.78 4.58
N LEU A 31 -30.62 5.58 5.00
CA LEU A 31 -29.73 4.42 5.00
C LEU A 31 -29.21 4.10 3.59
N SER A 32 -30.05 4.19 2.55
CA SER A 32 -29.64 3.95 1.16
C SER A 32 -28.54 4.93 0.71
N VAL A 33 -28.65 6.22 1.09
CA VAL A 33 -27.64 7.25 0.80
C VAL A 33 -26.33 6.97 1.55
N ILE A 34 -26.42 6.54 2.82
CA ILE A 34 -25.24 6.16 3.63
C ILE A 34 -24.52 4.96 2.98
N VAL A 35 -25.27 3.94 2.56
CA VAL A 35 -24.73 2.74 1.92
C VAL A 35 -24.15 3.05 0.54
N TRP A 36 -24.78 3.94 -0.24
CA TRP A 36 -24.30 4.35 -1.56
C TRP A 36 -22.90 4.96 -1.52
N ARG A 37 -22.60 5.75 -0.47
CA ARG A 37 -21.25 6.30 -0.26
C ARG A 37 -20.20 5.21 0.01
N ARG A 38 -20.61 3.99 0.34
CA ARG A 38 -19.75 2.83 0.63
C ARG A 38 -19.88 1.70 -0.41
N ARG A 39 -20.43 1.99 -1.60
CA ARG A 39 -20.73 1.01 -2.66
C ARG A 39 -19.50 0.30 -3.25
N TYR A 40 -18.30 0.84 -3.07
CA TYR A 40 -17.04 0.27 -3.55
C TYR A 40 -16.62 -1.00 -2.79
N LEU A 41 -17.27 -1.30 -1.66
CA LEU A 41 -17.01 -2.47 -0.85
C LEU A 41 -17.78 -3.69 -1.38
N ARG A 42 -17.18 -4.88 -1.30
CA ARG A 42 -17.76 -6.13 -1.83
C ARG A 42 -19.11 -6.43 -1.15
N GLY A 43 -20.16 -6.67 -1.95
CA GLY A 43 -21.54 -6.82 -1.47
C GLY A 43 -22.28 -5.51 -1.18
N GLY A 44 -21.60 -4.36 -1.21
CA GLY A 44 -22.21 -3.04 -0.95
C GLY A 44 -23.25 -2.62 -1.98
N VAL A 45 -23.06 -2.98 -3.26
CA VAL A 45 -24.05 -2.72 -4.33
C VAL A 45 -25.33 -3.54 -4.13
N LEU A 46 -25.22 -4.81 -3.73
CA LEU A 46 -26.39 -5.66 -3.44
C LEU A 46 -27.14 -5.18 -2.21
N PHE A 47 -26.40 -4.79 -1.15
CA PHE A 47 -26.99 -4.21 0.04
C PHE A 47 -27.68 -2.87 -0.24
N PHE A 48 -27.09 -2.03 -1.11
CA PHE A 48 -27.72 -0.79 -1.54
C PHE A 48 -29.08 -1.05 -2.21
N TRP A 49 -29.13 -1.93 -3.23
CA TRP A 49 -30.37 -2.24 -3.92
C TRP A 49 -31.41 -2.92 -3.03
N LEU A 50 -30.99 -3.75 -2.07
CA LEU A 50 -31.87 -4.27 -1.03
C LEU A 50 -32.56 -3.13 -0.27
N ILE A 51 -31.79 -2.17 0.25
CA ILE A 51 -32.34 -1.04 1.02
C ILE A 51 -33.25 -0.17 0.13
N VAL A 52 -32.91 0.02 -1.16
CA VAL A 52 -33.77 0.75 -2.11
C VAL A 52 -35.12 0.08 -2.27
N TRP A 53 -35.18 -1.25 -2.41
CA TRP A 53 -36.45 -1.96 -2.51
C TRP A 53 -37.27 -1.95 -1.22
N ILE A 54 -36.61 -1.98 -0.06
CA ILE A 54 -37.29 -1.78 1.24
C ILE A 54 -37.83 -0.34 1.36
N ALA A 55 -37.11 0.66 0.82
CA ALA A 55 -37.58 2.05 0.78
C ALA A 55 -38.79 2.21 -0.14
N ILE A 56 -38.79 1.57 -1.31
CA ILE A 56 -39.94 1.54 -2.24
C ILE A 56 -41.15 0.92 -1.55
N LEU A 57 -40.96 -0.20 -0.84
CA LEU A 57 -42.00 -0.88 -0.08
C LEU A 57 -42.62 0.02 0.99
N ALA A 58 -41.80 0.60 1.88
CA ALA A 58 -42.28 1.49 2.94
C ALA A 58 -42.94 2.77 2.40
N THR A 59 -42.46 3.27 1.27
CA THR A 59 -43.06 4.46 0.61
C THR A 59 -44.41 4.13 -0.02
N ALA A 60 -44.54 2.96 -0.65
CA ALA A 60 -45.80 2.51 -1.23
C ALA A 60 -46.89 2.38 -0.14
N GLU A 61 -46.55 1.78 0.99
CA GLU A 61 -47.46 1.62 2.14
C GLU A 61 -47.88 2.99 2.74
N ALA A 62 -46.94 3.94 2.85
CA ALA A 62 -47.27 5.30 3.28
C ALA A 62 -48.24 5.99 2.30
N LEU A 63 -48.01 5.84 0.99
CA LEU A 63 -48.85 6.44 -0.05
C LEU A 63 -50.21 5.76 -0.18
N GLU A 64 -50.32 4.46 0.11
CA GLU A 64 -51.59 3.75 0.20
C GLU A 64 -52.48 4.39 1.28
N LEU A 65 -51.95 4.56 2.49
CA LEU A 65 -52.71 5.13 3.61
C LEU A 65 -53.06 6.61 3.38
N LEU A 66 -52.19 7.38 2.72
CA LEU A 66 -52.44 8.78 2.36
C LEU A 66 -53.44 8.95 1.21
N SER A 67 -53.60 7.93 0.36
CA SER A 67 -54.45 8.04 -0.82
C SER A 67 -55.94 8.02 -0.44
N PRO A 68 -56.75 9.00 -0.90
CA PRO A 68 -58.20 8.96 -0.75
C PRO A 68 -58.87 8.10 -1.82
N SER A 69 -58.16 7.72 -2.88
CA SER A 69 -58.71 7.01 -4.04
C SER A 69 -58.45 5.51 -3.97
N LEU A 70 -59.50 4.71 -4.11
CA LEU A 70 -59.41 3.25 -4.19
C LEU A 70 -58.50 2.79 -5.34
N LEU A 71 -58.54 3.48 -6.49
CA LEU A 71 -57.69 3.16 -7.63
C LEU A 71 -56.21 3.26 -7.25
N TRP A 72 -55.82 4.37 -6.62
CA TRP A 72 -54.44 4.61 -6.23
C TRP A 72 -54.00 3.70 -5.09
N ARG A 73 -54.86 3.39 -4.12
CA ARG A 73 -54.58 2.40 -3.07
C ARG A 73 -54.26 1.03 -3.66
N VAL A 74 -55.08 0.55 -4.60
CA VAL A 74 -54.82 -0.73 -5.29
C VAL A 74 -53.49 -0.71 -6.04
N ARG A 75 -53.08 0.43 -6.63
CA ARG A 75 -51.78 0.57 -7.28
C ARG A 75 -50.60 0.51 -6.31
N PHE A 76 -50.71 1.14 -5.14
CA PHE A 76 -49.65 1.09 -4.12
C PHE A 76 -49.53 -0.31 -3.51
N VAL A 77 -50.64 -0.96 -3.19
CA VAL A 77 -50.65 -2.37 -2.77
C VAL A 77 -50.05 -3.30 -3.83
N THR A 78 -50.30 -3.02 -5.12
CA THR A 78 -49.67 -3.76 -6.22
C THR A 78 -48.14 -3.58 -6.18
N LEU A 79 -47.65 -2.36 -5.93
CA LEU A 79 -46.23 -2.07 -5.81
C LEU A 79 -45.61 -2.73 -4.57
N GLU A 80 -46.31 -2.76 -3.43
CA GLU A 80 -45.89 -3.46 -2.21
C GLU A 80 -45.70 -4.95 -2.49
N GLN A 81 -46.69 -5.60 -3.10
CA GLN A 81 -46.61 -7.03 -3.45
C GLN A 81 -45.43 -7.33 -4.39
N ALA A 82 -45.15 -6.45 -5.35
CA ALA A 82 -43.99 -6.58 -6.24
C ALA A 82 -42.65 -6.41 -5.48
N ALA A 83 -42.57 -5.41 -4.58
CA ALA A 83 -41.36 -5.09 -3.84
C ALA A 83 -40.92 -6.22 -2.90
N HIS A 84 -41.86 -6.93 -2.24
CA HIS A 84 -41.56 -8.09 -1.39
C HIS A 84 -40.73 -9.17 -2.10
N SER A 85 -41.03 -9.45 -3.37
CA SER A 85 -40.28 -10.45 -4.15
C SER A 85 -38.86 -9.99 -4.48
N MET A 86 -38.67 -8.69 -4.73
CA MET A 86 -37.36 -8.11 -4.99
C MET A 86 -36.50 -8.06 -3.72
N VAL A 87 -37.08 -7.66 -2.60
CA VAL A 87 -36.41 -7.68 -1.28
C VAL A 87 -35.89 -9.09 -0.99
N ALA A 88 -36.70 -10.14 -1.18
CA ALA A 88 -36.30 -11.53 -0.94
C ALA A 88 -35.08 -11.98 -1.76
N VAL A 89 -35.02 -11.63 -3.06
CA VAL A 89 -33.91 -12.01 -3.94
C VAL A 89 -32.63 -11.24 -3.61
N TYR A 90 -32.72 -9.91 -3.50
CA TYR A 90 -31.55 -9.10 -3.14
C TYR A 90 -30.99 -9.49 -1.77
N TRP A 91 -31.88 -9.78 -0.82
CA TRP A 91 -31.51 -10.26 0.51
C TRP A 91 -30.72 -11.56 0.46
N LEU A 92 -31.24 -12.59 -0.22
CA LEU A 92 -30.62 -13.91 -0.23
C LEU A 92 -29.28 -13.91 -0.98
N ILE A 93 -29.17 -13.17 -2.09
CA ILE A 93 -27.91 -13.02 -2.82
C ILE A 93 -26.89 -12.24 -1.97
N PHE A 94 -27.32 -11.16 -1.30
CA PHE A 94 -26.47 -10.40 -0.39
C PHE A 94 -25.94 -11.30 0.74
N VAL A 95 -26.80 -12.05 1.44
CA VAL A 95 -26.37 -12.96 2.51
C VAL A 95 -25.41 -14.03 2.00
N TRP A 96 -25.65 -14.56 0.80
CA TRP A 96 -24.75 -15.53 0.20
C TRP A 96 -23.34 -14.98 0.04
N GLU A 97 -23.21 -13.82 -0.60
CA GLU A 97 -21.91 -13.18 -0.83
C GLU A 97 -21.26 -12.71 0.48
N TYR A 98 -22.07 -12.21 1.42
CA TYR A 98 -21.62 -11.76 2.73
C TYR A 98 -21.06 -12.91 3.59
N VAL A 99 -21.70 -14.09 3.55
CA VAL A 99 -21.27 -15.26 4.32
C VAL A 99 -20.10 -16.00 3.66
N ARG A 100 -20.08 -16.11 2.31
CA ARG A 100 -19.11 -16.94 1.57
C ARG A 100 -17.93 -16.18 0.97
N GLY A 101 -17.91 -14.85 1.04
CA GLY A 101 -16.78 -14.01 0.67
C GLY A 101 -16.32 -14.18 -0.78
N GLN A 102 -15.34 -15.06 -1.00
CA GLN A 102 -14.69 -15.28 -2.31
C GLN A 102 -15.59 -16.03 -3.32
N HIS A 103 -16.59 -16.78 -2.87
CA HIS A 103 -17.43 -17.62 -3.73
C HIS A 103 -18.74 -16.94 -4.09
N SER A 104 -18.86 -16.48 -5.34
CA SER A 104 -20.12 -15.97 -5.89
C SER A 104 -21.20 -17.06 -5.94
N MET A 105 -22.48 -16.66 -5.87
CA MET A 105 -23.59 -17.59 -6.03
C MET A 105 -23.57 -18.25 -7.42
N PRO A 106 -23.81 -19.57 -7.54
CA PRO A 106 -23.87 -20.24 -8.83
C PRO A 106 -24.87 -19.55 -9.78
N GLN A 107 -24.48 -19.35 -11.04
CA GLN A 107 -25.30 -18.62 -12.03
C GLN A 107 -26.68 -19.25 -12.23
N VAL A 108 -26.77 -20.58 -12.18
CA VAL A 108 -28.04 -21.33 -12.30
C VAL A 108 -29.01 -20.97 -11.17
N LEU A 109 -28.52 -21.00 -9.93
CA LEU A 109 -29.33 -20.67 -8.75
C LEU A 109 -29.72 -19.19 -8.75
N ARG A 110 -28.79 -18.30 -9.12
CA ARG A 110 -29.05 -16.87 -9.27
C ARG A 110 -30.11 -16.60 -10.34
N GLY A 111 -30.02 -17.25 -11.50
CA GLY A 111 -31.00 -17.14 -12.57
C GLY A 111 -32.39 -17.65 -12.17
N PHE A 112 -32.45 -18.76 -11.42
CA PHE A 112 -33.70 -19.28 -10.86
C PHE A 112 -34.38 -18.27 -9.92
N LEU A 113 -33.64 -17.70 -8.95
CA LEU A 113 -34.17 -16.70 -8.02
C LEU A 113 -34.73 -15.47 -8.74
N TRP A 114 -33.99 -14.95 -9.72
CA TRP A 114 -34.43 -13.82 -10.53
C TRP A 114 -35.68 -14.15 -11.36
N SER A 115 -35.75 -15.36 -11.92
CA SER A 115 -36.89 -15.79 -12.72
C SER A 115 -38.18 -15.86 -11.88
N VAL A 116 -38.11 -16.40 -10.67
CA VAL A 116 -39.26 -16.48 -9.75
C VAL A 116 -39.71 -15.08 -9.32
N ALA A 117 -38.79 -14.19 -8.95
CA ALA A 117 -39.16 -12.83 -8.55
C ALA A 117 -39.74 -12.00 -9.71
N LEU A 118 -39.17 -12.13 -10.91
CA LEU A 118 -39.70 -11.43 -12.08
C LEU A 118 -41.10 -11.95 -12.47
N LEU A 119 -41.31 -13.26 -12.39
CA LEU A 119 -42.64 -13.87 -12.59
C LEU A 119 -43.66 -13.33 -11.59
N ASN A 120 -43.30 -13.21 -10.31
CA ASN A 120 -44.17 -12.62 -9.29
C ASN A 120 -44.54 -11.17 -9.61
N VAL A 121 -43.56 -10.35 -10.00
CA VAL A 121 -43.81 -8.95 -10.39
C VAL A 121 -44.79 -8.89 -11.55
N VAL A 122 -44.57 -9.69 -12.60
CA VAL A 122 -45.49 -9.73 -13.77
C VAL A 122 -46.90 -10.10 -13.33
N LEU A 123 -47.07 -11.19 -12.57
CA LEU A 123 -48.39 -11.68 -12.13
C LEU A 123 -49.12 -10.69 -11.23
N VAL A 124 -48.40 -9.95 -10.39
CA VAL A 124 -48.97 -8.90 -9.52
C VAL A 124 -49.52 -7.75 -10.35
N PHE A 125 -48.76 -7.24 -11.33
CA PHE A 125 -49.21 -6.13 -12.18
C PHE A 125 -50.32 -6.53 -13.17
N THR A 126 -50.36 -7.79 -13.62
CA THR A 126 -51.40 -8.32 -14.52
C THR A 126 -52.62 -8.87 -13.79
N ASN A 127 -52.64 -8.84 -12.45
CA ASN A 127 -53.71 -9.44 -11.65
C ASN A 127 -55.14 -9.06 -12.05
N PRO A 128 -55.47 -7.82 -12.48
CA PRO A 128 -56.82 -7.46 -12.92
C PRO A 128 -57.40 -8.33 -14.05
N TRP A 129 -56.56 -9.02 -14.83
CA TRP A 129 -57.01 -9.86 -15.95
C TRP A 129 -57.30 -11.31 -15.57
N HIS A 130 -56.72 -11.81 -14.48
CA HIS A 130 -56.73 -13.24 -14.18
C HIS A 130 -57.06 -13.57 -12.71
N ASN A 131 -56.96 -12.61 -11.79
CA ASN A 131 -57.27 -12.77 -10.37
C ASN A 131 -56.49 -13.92 -9.68
N LEU A 132 -55.25 -14.17 -10.13
CA LEU A 132 -54.43 -15.28 -9.63
C LEU A 132 -53.74 -14.92 -8.32
N VAL A 133 -53.35 -13.65 -8.14
CA VAL A 133 -52.69 -13.16 -6.92
C VAL A 133 -53.73 -12.80 -5.88
N TRP A 134 -54.73 -11.98 -6.22
CA TRP A 134 -55.90 -11.75 -5.35
C TRP A 134 -57.21 -11.77 -6.14
N SER A 135 -58.27 -12.22 -5.48
CA SER A 135 -59.61 -12.43 -6.03
C SER A 135 -60.61 -11.33 -5.68
N ALA A 136 -60.37 -10.61 -4.58
CA ALA A 136 -61.16 -9.48 -4.13
C ALA A 136 -60.30 -8.55 -3.26
N VAL A 137 -60.69 -7.28 -3.19
CA VAL A 137 -60.07 -6.26 -2.36
C VAL A 137 -61.14 -5.70 -1.43
N TYR A 138 -60.86 -5.66 -0.12
CA TYR A 138 -61.76 -5.18 0.91
C TYR A 138 -61.20 -3.94 1.58
N TRP A 139 -62.02 -2.90 1.73
CA TRP A 139 -61.72 -1.72 2.53
C TRP A 139 -62.58 -1.78 3.81
N PRO A 140 -62.02 -2.21 4.97
CA PRO A 140 -62.82 -2.60 6.15
C PRO A 140 -63.66 -1.47 6.78
N ARG A 141 -63.24 -0.21 6.62
CA ARG A 141 -63.96 1.02 6.97
C ARG A 141 -63.49 2.13 6.03
N GLU A 142 -64.39 2.92 5.45
CA GLU A 142 -64.09 4.08 4.54
C GLU A 142 -63.38 5.26 5.24
N THR A 143 -62.55 4.97 6.23
CA THR A 143 -61.65 5.91 6.88
C THR A 143 -60.26 5.75 6.26
N PRO A 144 -59.51 6.85 6.02
CA PRO A 144 -58.25 6.80 5.29
C PRO A 144 -57.13 5.98 5.97
N PHE A 145 -57.27 5.64 7.25
CA PHE A 145 -56.19 5.10 8.08
C PHE A 145 -56.10 3.57 8.15
N PHE A 146 -56.90 2.85 7.37
CA PHE A 146 -56.85 1.39 7.29
C PHE A 146 -56.30 0.95 5.94
N SER A 147 -55.40 -0.04 5.96
CA SER A 147 -54.89 -0.70 4.75
C SER A 147 -55.97 -1.54 4.07
N LEU A 148 -55.81 -1.75 2.77
CA LEU A 148 -56.65 -2.65 1.99
C LEU A 148 -56.37 -4.11 2.37
N LYS A 149 -57.43 -4.87 2.65
CA LYS A 149 -57.32 -6.32 2.88
C LYS A 149 -57.56 -7.07 1.57
N LEU A 150 -56.60 -7.90 1.18
CA LEU A 150 -56.69 -8.72 -0.04
C LEU A 150 -57.29 -10.10 0.27
N ARG A 151 -58.23 -10.57 -0.56
CA ARG A 151 -58.60 -11.99 -0.59
C ARG A 151 -57.62 -12.73 -1.48
N GLY A 152 -56.74 -13.52 -0.88
CA GLY A 152 -55.74 -14.28 -1.62
C GLY A 152 -56.33 -15.14 -2.74
N GLY A 153 -55.70 -15.08 -3.91
CA GLY A 153 -55.87 -16.00 -5.02
C GLY A 153 -54.91 -17.19 -4.90
N PHE A 154 -54.91 -18.08 -5.89
CA PHE A 154 -54.07 -19.29 -5.88
C PHE A 154 -52.56 -19.00 -5.76
N TRP A 155 -52.07 -17.90 -6.34
CA TRP A 155 -50.65 -17.58 -6.42
C TRP A 155 -50.09 -16.86 -5.18
N MET A 156 -50.92 -16.14 -4.43
CA MET A 156 -50.46 -15.36 -3.28
C MET A 156 -49.77 -16.20 -2.19
N PRO A 157 -50.27 -17.40 -1.80
CA PRO A 157 -49.55 -18.27 -0.88
C PRO A 157 -48.18 -18.73 -1.41
N ILE A 158 -48.03 -18.92 -2.73
CA ILE A 158 -46.77 -19.33 -3.36
C ILE A 158 -45.75 -18.19 -3.25
N GLN A 159 -46.16 -16.96 -3.56
CA GLN A 159 -45.33 -15.77 -3.39
C GLN A 159 -44.91 -15.57 -1.92
N GLN A 160 -45.85 -15.68 -0.98
CA GLN A 160 -45.57 -15.55 0.45
C GLN A 160 -44.57 -16.62 0.93
N MET A 161 -44.74 -17.86 0.48
CA MET A 161 -43.82 -18.95 0.80
C MET A 161 -42.42 -18.73 0.20
N PHE A 162 -42.32 -18.16 -1.01
CA PHE A 162 -41.03 -17.80 -1.60
C PHE A 162 -40.27 -16.75 -0.77
N VAL A 163 -40.95 -15.70 -0.31
CA VAL A 163 -40.37 -14.66 0.54
C VAL A 163 -39.92 -15.26 1.87
N LEU A 164 -40.81 -15.98 2.57
CA LEU A 164 -40.50 -16.63 3.85
C LEU A 164 -39.36 -17.64 3.76
N LEU A 165 -39.31 -18.47 2.70
CA LEU A 165 -38.23 -19.45 2.51
C LEU A 165 -36.89 -18.78 2.21
N SER A 166 -36.89 -17.70 1.43
CA SER A 166 -35.68 -16.92 1.14
C SER A 166 -35.12 -16.28 2.42
N GLY A 167 -36.01 -15.68 3.21
CA GLY A 167 -35.75 -15.15 4.54
C GLY A 167 -35.17 -16.17 5.49
N ALA A 168 -35.88 -17.28 5.69
CA ALA A 168 -35.46 -18.39 6.54
C ALA A 168 -34.12 -19.00 6.10
N THR A 169 -33.89 -19.13 4.80
CA THR A 169 -32.61 -19.62 4.26
C THR A 169 -31.47 -18.66 4.58
N GLY A 170 -31.67 -17.35 4.38
CA GLY A 170 -30.70 -16.33 4.74
C GLY A 170 -30.39 -16.33 6.24
N ILE A 171 -31.42 -16.38 7.09
CA ILE A 171 -31.29 -16.50 8.54
C ILE A 171 -30.54 -17.78 8.94
N ALA A 172 -30.85 -18.91 8.32
CA ALA A 172 -30.16 -20.18 8.59
C ALA A 172 -28.67 -20.10 8.21
N MET A 173 -28.35 -19.48 7.07
CA MET A 173 -26.97 -19.24 6.64
C MET A 173 -26.21 -18.35 7.61
N LEU A 174 -26.80 -17.22 8.02
CA LEU A 174 -26.23 -16.30 9.01
C LEU A 174 -26.07 -16.97 10.37
N SER A 175 -27.07 -17.73 10.82
CA SER A 175 -27.03 -18.48 12.08
C SER A 175 -25.94 -19.55 12.08
N ARG A 176 -25.80 -20.30 10.98
CA ARG A 176 -24.73 -21.30 10.81
C ARG A 176 -23.35 -20.63 10.78
N ARG A 177 -23.23 -19.50 10.09
CA ARG A 177 -21.97 -18.74 10.06
C ARG A 177 -21.64 -18.14 11.42
N MET A 178 -22.62 -17.59 12.14
CA MET A 178 -22.45 -17.02 13.48
C MET A 178 -21.96 -18.06 14.50
N ARG A 179 -22.38 -19.32 14.37
CA ARG A 179 -21.90 -20.43 15.24
C ARG A 179 -20.43 -20.77 15.04
N THR A 180 -19.87 -20.47 13.86
CA THR A 180 -18.49 -20.79 13.48
C THR A 180 -17.60 -19.56 13.44
N THR A 181 -18.14 -18.39 13.77
CA THR A 181 -17.46 -17.10 13.63
C THR A 181 -17.35 -16.41 14.98
N SER A 182 -16.22 -15.76 15.21
CA SER A 182 -15.77 -15.23 16.50
C SER A 182 -15.52 -13.71 16.46
N GLY A 183 -15.47 -13.08 17.64
CA GLY A 183 -15.06 -11.68 17.79
C GLY A 183 -15.96 -10.64 17.06
N ILE A 184 -15.33 -9.64 16.46
CA ILE A 184 -16.04 -8.49 15.85
C ILE A 184 -16.92 -8.90 14.65
N LEU A 185 -16.51 -9.93 13.91
CA LEU A 185 -17.28 -10.46 12.78
C LEU A 185 -18.56 -11.17 13.24
N ARG A 186 -18.52 -11.84 14.39
CA ARG A 186 -19.73 -12.41 15.02
C ARG A 186 -20.71 -11.30 15.41
N LYS A 187 -20.21 -10.18 15.93
CA LYS A 187 -21.04 -9.00 16.26
C LYS A 187 -21.63 -8.39 15.00
N GLN A 188 -20.87 -8.27 13.91
CA GLN A 188 -21.38 -7.80 12.61
C GLN A 188 -22.44 -8.74 12.02
N ILE A 189 -22.22 -10.06 12.03
CA ILE A 189 -23.21 -11.05 11.62
C ILE A 189 -24.45 -10.99 12.53
N GLY A 190 -24.27 -10.77 13.83
CA GLY A 190 -25.36 -10.59 14.79
C GLY A 190 -26.23 -9.39 14.46
N VAL A 191 -25.64 -8.25 14.09
CA VAL A 191 -26.40 -7.06 13.63
C VAL A 191 -27.21 -7.38 12.39
N VAL A 192 -26.59 -8.03 11.41
CA VAL A 192 -27.27 -8.43 10.18
C VAL A 192 -28.43 -9.36 10.51
N LEU A 193 -28.19 -10.40 11.31
CA LEU A 193 -29.18 -11.38 11.74
C LEU A 193 -30.36 -10.78 12.51
N ILE A 194 -30.10 -9.88 13.47
CA ILE A 194 -31.17 -9.21 14.24
C ILE A 194 -32.01 -8.33 13.31
N GLY A 195 -31.36 -7.54 12.44
CA GLY A 195 -32.06 -6.73 11.44
C GLY A 195 -32.95 -7.57 10.52
N SER A 196 -32.49 -8.77 10.11
CA SER A 196 -33.28 -9.72 9.34
C SER A 196 -34.44 -10.32 10.11
N LEU A 197 -34.21 -10.73 11.37
CA LEU A 197 -35.24 -11.32 12.21
C LEU A 197 -36.37 -10.33 12.48
N CYS A 198 -36.04 -9.05 12.71
CA CYS A 198 -37.05 -8.00 12.81
C CYS A 198 -37.88 -7.93 11.53
N LEU A 199 -37.24 -7.82 10.36
CA LEU A 199 -37.96 -7.70 9.09
C LEU A 199 -38.84 -8.92 8.76
N GLU A 200 -38.32 -10.13 8.96
CA GLU A 200 -39.06 -11.38 8.75
C GLU A 200 -40.22 -11.54 9.75
N SER A 201 -40.04 -11.11 11.01
CA SER A 201 -41.11 -11.14 12.00
C SER A 201 -42.27 -10.24 11.60
N GLY A 202 -42.01 -9.06 11.05
CA GLY A 202 -43.07 -8.16 10.57
C GLY A 202 -43.84 -8.77 9.41
N TYR A 203 -43.14 -9.33 8.43
CA TYR A 203 -43.77 -9.98 7.29
C TYR A 203 -44.60 -11.21 7.71
N LEU A 204 -44.12 -11.99 8.69
CA LEU A 204 -44.88 -13.12 9.22
C LEU A 204 -46.18 -12.69 9.91
N LEU A 205 -46.16 -11.58 10.64
CA LEU A 205 -47.35 -11.01 11.28
C LEU A 205 -48.38 -10.52 10.24
N GLU A 206 -47.89 -9.87 9.18
CA GLU A 206 -48.69 -9.40 8.04
C GLU A 206 -49.39 -10.57 7.33
N VAL A 207 -48.63 -11.61 6.95
CA VAL A 207 -49.15 -12.83 6.30
C VAL A 207 -50.12 -13.59 7.22
N GLY A 208 -49.85 -13.62 8.52
CA GLY A 208 -50.71 -14.24 9.52
C GLY A 208 -51.96 -13.44 9.88
N HIS A 209 -52.12 -12.22 9.34
CA HIS A 209 -53.16 -11.26 9.71
C HIS A 209 -53.26 -11.05 11.23
N PHE A 210 -52.12 -11.07 11.92
CA PHE A 210 -52.04 -10.89 13.37
C PHE A 210 -51.71 -9.43 13.69
N GLU A 211 -52.67 -8.71 14.26
CA GLU A 211 -52.64 -7.27 14.50
C GLU A 211 -52.57 -6.98 16.03
N PRO A 212 -51.38 -7.08 16.67
CA PRO A 212 -51.25 -7.01 18.13
C PRO A 212 -51.50 -5.62 18.72
N LEU A 213 -51.34 -4.56 17.92
CA LEU A 213 -51.51 -3.15 18.30
C LEU A 213 -52.86 -2.58 17.85
N GLY A 214 -53.84 -3.44 17.57
CA GLY A 214 -55.09 -3.03 16.92
C GLY A 214 -54.85 -2.76 15.43
N PRO A 215 -55.53 -1.79 14.79
CA PRO A 215 -55.52 -1.62 13.35
C PRO A 215 -54.23 -1.02 12.74
N VAL A 216 -53.15 -0.95 13.53
CA VAL A 216 -51.84 -0.47 13.07
C VAL A 216 -51.07 -1.64 12.49
N ASP A 217 -50.63 -1.50 11.24
CA ASP A 217 -49.75 -2.49 10.61
C ASP A 217 -48.40 -2.55 11.37
N PRO A 218 -48.01 -3.72 11.91
CA PRO A 218 -46.73 -3.85 12.61
C PRO A 218 -45.53 -3.82 11.65
N PHE A 219 -45.70 -4.02 10.34
CA PHE A 219 -44.60 -4.19 9.41
C PHE A 219 -43.71 -2.94 9.26
N PRO A 220 -44.21 -1.71 9.07
CA PRO A 220 -43.42 -0.49 9.10
C PRO A 220 -42.55 -0.32 10.35
N ILE A 221 -43.08 -0.71 11.51
CA ILE A 221 -42.37 -0.62 12.79
C ILE A 221 -41.14 -1.53 12.74
N THR A 222 -41.29 -2.75 12.20
CA THR A 222 -40.15 -3.67 12.04
C THR A 222 -39.11 -3.16 11.03
N ILE A 223 -39.53 -2.45 9.97
CA ILE A 223 -38.63 -1.79 9.02
C ILE A 223 -37.83 -0.68 9.71
N ILE A 224 -38.44 0.11 10.59
CA ILE A 224 -37.72 1.14 11.37
C ILE A 224 -36.64 0.49 12.23
N PHE A 225 -36.98 -0.56 13.00
CA PHE A 225 -36.01 -1.27 13.83
C PHE A 225 -34.88 -1.90 13.01
N SER A 226 -35.22 -2.54 11.90
CA SER A 226 -34.24 -3.14 10.99
C SER A 226 -33.30 -2.06 10.40
N SER A 227 -33.86 -0.93 9.97
CA SER A 227 -33.10 0.20 9.42
C SER A 227 -32.19 0.87 10.44
N LEU A 228 -32.65 1.03 11.68
CA LEU A 228 -31.83 1.53 12.80
C LEU A 228 -30.67 0.56 13.10
N MET A 229 -30.95 -0.75 13.14
CA MET A 229 -29.93 -1.78 13.34
C MET A 229 -28.90 -1.78 12.22
N PHE A 230 -29.31 -1.73 10.95
CA PHE A 230 -28.39 -1.64 9.83
C PHE A 230 -27.61 -0.34 9.80
N THR A 231 -28.24 0.81 10.08
CA THR A 231 -27.57 2.12 10.19
C THR A 231 -26.50 2.10 11.28
N TRP A 232 -26.83 1.59 12.46
CA TRP A 232 -25.88 1.41 13.55
C TRP A 232 -24.74 0.45 13.16
N GLY A 233 -25.07 -0.63 12.46
CA GLY A 233 -24.12 -1.58 11.89
C GLY A 233 -23.10 -0.91 10.96
N VAL A 234 -23.58 -0.13 9.98
CA VAL A 234 -22.73 0.58 9.00
C VAL A 234 -21.89 1.65 9.68
N LEU A 235 -22.47 2.46 10.57
CA LEU A 235 -21.78 3.61 11.16
C LEU A 235 -20.84 3.24 12.31
N ARG A 236 -21.26 2.38 13.25
CA ARG A 236 -20.50 2.08 14.48
C ARG A 236 -19.78 0.73 14.48
N ARG A 237 -20.26 -0.25 13.71
CA ARG A 237 -19.67 -1.60 13.67
C ARG A 237 -18.89 -1.88 12.40
N HIS A 238 -18.68 -0.85 11.59
CA HIS A 238 -17.95 -0.93 10.32
C HIS A 238 -18.47 -2.06 9.42
N LEU A 239 -19.80 -2.26 9.41
CA LEU A 239 -20.42 -3.19 8.48
C LEU A 239 -20.00 -2.79 7.05
N LEU A 240 -19.45 -3.77 6.31
CA LEU A 240 -18.88 -3.65 4.96
C LEU A 240 -17.41 -3.17 4.83
N THR A 241 -16.64 -2.88 5.89
CA THR A 241 -15.32 -2.20 5.72
C THR A 241 -14.07 -3.06 5.52
N PHE A 242 -14.03 -4.32 5.95
CA PHE A 242 -12.84 -5.18 5.79
C PHE A 242 -13.24 -6.65 5.62
N THR A 243 -12.61 -7.35 4.68
CA THR A 243 -12.79 -8.81 4.54
C THR A 243 -12.14 -9.54 5.72
N PRO A 244 -12.79 -10.55 6.32
CA PRO A 244 -12.29 -11.33 7.47
C PRO A 244 -10.85 -11.86 7.35
N VAL A 245 -10.40 -12.06 6.11
CA VAL A 245 -9.10 -12.65 5.74
C VAL A 245 -7.90 -11.84 6.26
N ALA A 246 -8.00 -10.51 6.35
CA ALA A 246 -6.89 -9.68 6.85
C ALA A 246 -6.71 -9.79 8.38
N ARG A 247 -7.74 -10.18 9.13
CA ARG A 247 -7.69 -10.30 10.61
C ARG A 247 -7.15 -11.67 11.06
N GLU A 248 -7.51 -12.75 10.37
CA GLU A 248 -6.94 -14.08 10.61
C GLU A 248 -5.41 -14.05 10.42
N GLN A 249 -4.92 -13.42 9.35
CA GLN A 249 -3.49 -13.24 9.10
C GLN A 249 -2.76 -12.47 10.22
N VAL A 250 -3.40 -11.46 10.83
CA VAL A 250 -2.79 -10.69 11.93
C VAL A 250 -2.74 -11.51 13.22
N LEU A 251 -3.83 -12.18 13.61
CA LEU A 251 -3.84 -13.00 14.83
C LEU A 251 -2.88 -14.20 14.74
N ASP A 252 -2.72 -14.78 13.54
CA ASP A 252 -1.80 -15.88 13.28
C ASP A 252 -0.32 -15.45 13.20
N SER A 253 -0.05 -14.15 13.05
CA SER A 253 1.31 -13.59 13.08
C SER A 253 1.89 -13.42 14.49
N ILE A 254 1.04 -13.47 15.54
CA ILE A 254 1.48 -13.34 16.93
C ILE A 254 2.16 -14.66 17.36
N PRO A 255 3.42 -14.63 17.83
CA PRO A 255 4.14 -15.86 18.19
C PRO A 255 3.63 -16.53 19.49
N ALA A 256 2.87 -15.81 20.32
CA ALA A 256 2.20 -16.31 21.52
C ALA A 256 0.90 -17.06 21.19
N TRP A 257 0.47 -17.97 22.06
CA TRP A 257 -0.89 -18.51 21.95
C TRP A 257 -1.89 -17.52 22.53
N VAL A 258 -2.97 -17.27 21.78
CA VAL A 258 -3.99 -16.28 22.12
C VAL A 258 -5.35 -16.96 22.12
N LEU A 259 -6.11 -16.70 23.17
CA LEU A 259 -7.45 -17.18 23.39
C LEU A 259 -8.35 -16.01 23.77
N VAL A 260 -9.43 -15.79 23.03
CA VAL A 260 -10.40 -14.73 23.31
C VAL A 260 -11.63 -15.37 23.95
N LEU A 261 -12.07 -14.84 25.07
CA LEU A 261 -13.20 -15.32 25.88
C LEU A 261 -14.31 -14.27 25.94
N ASP A 262 -15.56 -14.72 26.07
CA ASP A 262 -16.69 -13.86 26.44
C ASP A 262 -16.78 -13.65 27.96
N GLU A 263 -17.72 -12.81 28.40
CA GLU A 263 -17.99 -12.50 29.82
C GLU A 263 -18.32 -13.74 30.68
N ASN A 264 -18.74 -14.84 30.04
CA ASN A 264 -19.10 -16.09 30.68
C ASN A 264 -17.99 -17.14 30.58
N GLY A 265 -16.80 -16.78 30.09
CA GLY A 265 -15.67 -17.70 29.93
C GLY A 265 -15.87 -18.72 28.80
N ARG A 266 -16.62 -18.39 27.75
CA ARG A 266 -16.66 -19.23 26.54
C ARG A 266 -15.66 -18.73 25.53
N ILE A 267 -15.05 -19.66 24.81
CA ILE A 267 -14.06 -19.34 23.79
C ILE A 267 -14.76 -18.66 22.62
N LEU A 268 -14.48 -17.39 22.44
CA LEU A 268 -14.84 -16.64 21.26
C LEU A 268 -13.90 -17.00 20.13
N ASP A 269 -12.58 -16.91 20.31
CA ASP A 269 -11.58 -17.00 19.23
C ASP A 269 -10.27 -17.64 19.72
N ALA A 270 -9.48 -18.23 18.83
CA ALA A 270 -8.13 -18.72 19.11
C ALA A 270 -7.23 -18.55 17.88
N ASN A 271 -5.92 -18.41 18.07
CA ASN A 271 -4.95 -18.29 16.96
C ASN A 271 -4.24 -19.61 16.63
N ALA A 272 -3.62 -19.70 15.44
CA ALA A 272 -2.92 -20.88 14.96
C ALA A 272 -1.82 -21.43 15.89
N PRO A 273 -1.02 -20.61 16.62
CA PRO A 273 -0.15 -21.11 17.69
C PRO A 273 -0.89 -21.94 18.76
N LEU A 274 -2.08 -21.52 19.21
CA LEU A 274 -2.87 -22.29 20.18
C LEU A 274 -3.38 -23.60 19.59
N GLU A 275 -3.81 -23.60 18.33
CA GLU A 275 -4.26 -24.82 17.63
C GLU A 275 -3.14 -25.85 17.52
N ARG A 276 -1.92 -25.40 17.18
CA ARG A 276 -0.73 -26.25 17.12
C ARG A 276 -0.39 -26.83 18.49
N LEU A 277 -0.54 -26.03 19.54
CA LEU A 277 -0.24 -26.46 20.92
C LEU A 277 -1.29 -27.45 21.47
N LEU A 278 -2.55 -27.32 21.06
CA LEU A 278 -3.65 -28.21 21.48
C LEU A 278 -3.86 -29.42 20.55
N GLY A 279 -3.28 -29.42 19.35
CA GLY A 279 -3.55 -30.42 18.31
C GLY A 279 -5.01 -30.42 17.84
N MET A 280 -5.74 -29.33 18.04
CA MET A 280 -7.17 -29.22 17.76
C MET A 280 -7.46 -27.95 16.95
N GLN A 281 -8.28 -28.08 15.91
CA GLN A 281 -8.70 -26.94 15.07
C GLN A 281 -9.73 -26.05 15.77
N ASN A 282 -9.70 -24.73 15.50
CA ASN A 282 -10.58 -23.69 16.07
C ASN A 282 -12.05 -24.09 16.11
N ALA A 283 -12.53 -24.69 15.01
CA ALA A 283 -13.94 -25.06 14.82
C ALA A 283 -14.47 -26.04 15.89
N ARG A 284 -13.58 -26.75 16.59
CA ARG A 284 -13.94 -27.67 17.68
C ARG A 284 -13.84 -27.04 19.08
N ILE A 285 -13.14 -25.91 19.20
CA ILE A 285 -12.80 -25.24 20.45
C ILE A 285 -13.75 -24.06 20.70
N VAL A 286 -14.05 -23.28 19.66
CA VAL A 286 -14.90 -22.09 19.73
C VAL A 286 -16.32 -22.43 20.19
N GLY A 287 -16.84 -21.61 21.11
CA GLY A 287 -18.18 -21.72 21.70
C GLY A 287 -18.28 -22.63 22.93
N ARG A 288 -17.22 -23.40 23.23
CA ARG A 288 -17.13 -24.20 24.47
C ARG A 288 -16.65 -23.33 25.64
N PRO A 289 -17.02 -23.67 26.88
CA PRO A 289 -16.36 -23.12 28.06
C PRO A 289 -14.86 -23.44 27.99
N TYR A 290 -14.00 -22.45 28.26
CA TYR A 290 -12.55 -22.65 28.13
C TYR A 290 -12.04 -23.77 29.06
N GLN A 291 -12.74 -24.00 30.18
CA GLN A 291 -12.43 -25.07 31.14
C GLN A 291 -12.54 -26.47 30.52
N GLN A 292 -13.45 -26.66 29.56
CA GLN A 292 -13.63 -27.94 28.89
C GLN A 292 -12.67 -28.12 27.72
N ALA A 293 -12.39 -27.04 26.99
CA ALA A 293 -11.49 -27.10 25.84
C ALA A 293 -10.02 -27.22 26.25
N LEU A 294 -9.64 -26.59 27.36
CA LEU A 294 -8.31 -26.68 27.96
C LEU A 294 -8.27 -27.72 29.10
N ALA A 295 -9.11 -28.75 29.07
CA ALA A 295 -9.18 -29.75 30.14
C ALA A 295 -7.84 -30.48 30.39
N ALA A 296 -7.03 -30.65 29.34
CA ALA A 296 -5.67 -31.19 29.45
C ALA A 296 -4.69 -30.24 30.16
N TRP A 297 -5.04 -28.95 30.25
CA TRP A 297 -4.24 -27.90 30.88
C TRP A 297 -5.02 -27.34 32.08
N SER A 298 -5.49 -28.23 32.96
CA SER A 298 -6.29 -27.89 34.14
C SER A 298 -5.66 -26.80 35.01
N ASP A 299 -4.32 -26.75 35.04
CA ASP A 299 -3.57 -25.74 35.80
C ASP A 299 -3.67 -24.34 35.17
N VAL A 300 -3.69 -24.24 33.83
CA VAL A 300 -3.98 -22.97 33.13
C VAL A 300 -5.40 -22.55 33.43
N VAL A 301 -6.33 -23.50 33.40
CA VAL A 301 -7.75 -23.24 33.63
C VAL A 301 -8.03 -22.65 35.02
N ALA A 302 -7.37 -23.19 36.05
CA ALA A 302 -7.50 -22.74 37.43
C ALA A 302 -6.90 -21.33 37.63
N ARG A 303 -5.77 -21.04 36.96
CA ARG A 303 -4.97 -19.82 37.14
C ARG A 303 -5.43 -18.63 36.29
N VAL A 304 -6.14 -18.87 35.18
CA VAL A 304 -6.72 -17.81 34.33
C VAL A 304 -7.68 -16.89 35.10
N ARG A 305 -8.38 -17.39 36.13
CA ARG A 305 -9.23 -16.55 36.99
C ARG A 305 -8.45 -15.66 37.96
N GLU A 306 -7.22 -16.03 38.32
CA GLU A 306 -6.36 -15.25 39.21
C GLU A 306 -5.59 -14.16 38.45
N ALA A 307 -5.44 -14.31 37.13
CA ALA A 307 -4.63 -13.47 36.25
C ALA A 307 -5.30 -12.14 35.82
N GLU A 308 -6.49 -11.80 36.34
CA GLU A 308 -7.18 -10.53 36.07
C GLU A 308 -6.40 -9.30 36.57
N SER A 309 -5.43 -9.49 37.49
CA SER A 309 -4.69 -8.39 38.13
C SER A 309 -3.18 -8.38 37.85
N TYR A 310 -2.58 -9.52 37.49
CA TYR A 310 -1.14 -9.64 37.19
C TYR A 310 -0.88 -10.90 36.35
N PRO A 311 0.23 -10.97 35.58
CA PRO A 311 0.63 -12.17 34.84
C PRO A 311 0.86 -13.37 35.77
N VAL A 312 0.31 -14.53 35.43
CA VAL A 312 0.42 -15.75 36.25
C VAL A 312 1.22 -16.82 35.50
N ASP A 313 2.23 -17.37 36.18
CA ASP A 313 3.03 -18.46 35.64
C ASP A 313 2.32 -19.80 35.82
N VAL A 314 2.31 -20.60 34.76
CA VAL A 314 1.71 -21.93 34.73
C VAL A 314 2.71 -22.94 34.20
N HIS A 315 2.73 -24.11 34.84
CA HIS A 315 3.58 -25.24 34.48
C HIS A 315 2.77 -26.32 33.79
N LEU A 316 3.24 -26.79 32.63
CA LEU A 316 2.58 -27.86 31.90
C LEU A 316 3.62 -28.86 31.38
N ALA A 317 3.33 -30.14 31.57
CA ALA A 317 4.04 -31.21 30.89
C ALA A 317 3.31 -31.50 29.57
N LEU A 318 3.92 -31.14 28.44
CA LEU A 318 3.37 -31.33 27.11
C LEU A 318 4.34 -32.19 26.29
N ASP A 319 3.84 -33.26 25.69
CA ASP A 319 4.62 -34.19 24.84
C ASP A 319 5.89 -34.74 25.51
N GLY A 320 5.89 -34.88 26.85
CA GLY A 320 7.03 -35.37 27.63
C GLY A 320 8.09 -34.32 27.99
N GLU A 321 7.92 -33.06 27.58
CA GLU A 321 8.77 -31.94 27.99
C GLU A 321 8.05 -30.99 28.96
N GLU A 322 8.76 -30.52 29.98
CA GLU A 322 8.26 -29.47 30.85
C GLU A 322 8.35 -28.10 30.16
N ARG A 323 7.20 -27.45 30.02
CA ARG A 323 7.08 -26.08 29.53
C ARG A 323 6.42 -25.18 30.55
N ARG A 324 6.88 -23.94 30.62
CA ARG A 324 6.38 -22.92 31.51
C ARG A 324 5.83 -21.76 30.69
N PHE A 325 4.58 -21.42 30.97
CA PHE A 325 3.87 -20.36 30.27
C PHE A 325 3.57 -19.22 31.24
N GLN A 326 3.76 -17.99 30.80
CA GLN A 326 3.23 -16.83 31.48
C GLN A 326 1.92 -16.45 30.83
N VAL A 327 0.85 -16.53 31.61
CA VAL A 327 -0.52 -16.29 31.16
C VAL A 327 -0.96 -14.92 31.65
N THR A 328 -1.38 -14.06 30.73
CA THR A 328 -1.93 -12.73 31.04
C THR A 328 -3.35 -12.64 30.53
N VAL A 329 -4.23 -12.07 31.36
CA VAL A 329 -5.63 -11.90 31.04
C VAL A 329 -5.93 -10.40 30.96
N THR A 330 -6.31 -9.94 29.78
CA THR A 330 -6.67 -8.53 29.53
C THR A 330 -8.18 -8.41 29.37
N PRO A 331 -8.88 -7.64 30.22
CA PRO A 331 -10.30 -7.41 30.04
C PRO A 331 -10.57 -6.53 28.81
N LEU A 332 -11.66 -6.80 28.11
CA LEU A 332 -12.17 -6.02 26.98
C LEU A 332 -13.32 -5.12 27.44
N ASP A 333 -13.48 -3.96 26.79
CA ASP A 333 -14.56 -2.99 27.10
C ASP A 333 -15.97 -3.59 27.05
N ASP A 334 -16.15 -4.64 26.25
CA ASP A 334 -17.42 -5.37 26.09
C ASP A 334 -17.58 -6.54 27.10
N GLY A 335 -16.79 -6.58 28.19
CA GLY A 335 -16.89 -7.57 29.28
C GLY A 335 -16.23 -8.94 29.04
N GLY A 336 -15.60 -9.15 27.87
CA GLY A 336 -14.84 -10.36 27.55
C GLY A 336 -13.38 -10.27 28.00
N TYR A 337 -12.61 -11.34 27.78
CA TYR A 337 -11.20 -11.40 28.17
C TYR A 337 -10.33 -11.89 27.01
N ILE A 338 -9.15 -11.31 26.84
CA ILE A 338 -8.08 -11.89 26.01
C ILE A 338 -7.10 -12.57 26.94
N VAL A 339 -6.94 -13.87 26.79
CA VAL A 339 -5.92 -14.67 27.46
C VAL A 339 -4.77 -14.86 26.47
N LEU A 340 -3.61 -14.34 26.83
CA LEU A 340 -2.38 -14.51 26.08
C LEU A 340 -1.43 -15.35 26.91
N GLY A 341 -0.87 -16.40 26.30
CA GLY A 341 0.13 -17.23 26.93
C GLY A 341 1.44 -17.20 26.16
N ASN A 342 2.46 -16.63 26.81
CA ASN A 342 3.83 -16.65 26.32
C ASN A 342 4.55 -17.87 26.89
N ASP A 343 5.28 -18.59 26.04
CA ASP A 343 6.20 -19.61 26.51
C ASP A 343 7.45 -18.94 27.11
N ILE A 344 7.51 -18.89 28.45
CA ILE A 344 8.63 -18.33 29.22
C ILE A 344 9.60 -19.40 29.67
N THR A 345 9.51 -20.63 29.13
CA THR A 345 10.36 -21.75 29.56
C THR A 345 11.84 -21.36 29.55
N ARG A 346 12.26 -20.58 28.54
CA ARG A 346 13.63 -20.06 28.43
C ARG A 346 13.99 -19.07 29.56
N GLU A 347 13.14 -18.10 29.85
CA GLU A 347 13.38 -17.07 30.89
C GLU A 347 13.35 -17.65 32.29
N TRP A 348 12.44 -18.60 32.54
CA TRP A 348 12.43 -19.31 33.81
C TRP A 348 13.64 -20.23 33.97
N ARG A 349 14.10 -20.92 32.91
CA ARG A 349 15.36 -21.67 32.94
C ARG A 349 16.52 -20.77 33.35
N ILE A 350 16.58 -19.53 32.84
CA ILE A 350 17.57 -18.52 33.24
C ILE A 350 17.41 -18.13 34.72
N ARG A 351 16.17 -18.02 35.24
CA ARG A 351 15.92 -17.67 36.66
C ARG A 351 16.20 -18.82 37.63
N GLN A 352 15.95 -20.06 37.23
CA GLN A 352 16.41 -21.25 37.96
C GLN A 352 17.92 -21.36 37.90
N GLU A 353 18.51 -21.09 36.73
CA GLU A 353 19.95 -20.98 36.57
C GLU A 353 20.51 -19.89 37.49
N LEU A 354 19.79 -18.80 37.80
CA LEU A 354 20.19 -17.79 38.79
C LEU A 354 20.17 -18.31 40.24
N LEU A 355 19.14 -19.09 40.63
CA LEU A 355 19.07 -19.74 41.97
C LEU A 355 20.11 -20.85 42.11
N GLN A 356 20.29 -21.63 41.05
CA GLN A 356 21.37 -22.59 40.91
C GLN A 356 22.70 -21.87 40.88
N THR A 357 22.79 -20.66 40.30
CA THR A 357 23.95 -19.77 40.35
C THR A 357 24.19 -19.31 41.78
N HIS A 358 23.19 -19.01 42.61
CA HIS A 358 23.41 -18.65 44.01
C HIS A 358 23.99 -19.80 44.83
N THR A 359 23.44 -21.02 44.70
CA THR A 359 24.01 -22.24 45.32
C THR A 359 25.39 -22.55 44.75
N ARG A 360 25.55 -22.43 43.43
CA ARG A 360 26.82 -22.58 42.72
C ARG A 360 27.82 -21.51 43.12
N LEU A 361 27.44 -20.26 43.37
CA LEU A 361 28.30 -19.16 43.81
C LEU A 361 28.82 -19.45 45.21
N ARG A 362 27.99 -19.97 46.11
CA ARG A 362 28.44 -20.42 47.43
C ARG A 362 29.40 -21.61 47.33
N THR A 363 29.07 -22.62 46.51
CA THR A 363 29.98 -23.74 46.22
C THR A 363 31.26 -23.30 45.51
N LEU A 364 31.20 -22.28 44.65
CA LEU A 364 32.34 -21.67 43.96
C LEU A 364 33.18 -20.86 44.94
N LEU A 365 32.59 -20.10 45.86
CA LEU A 365 33.31 -19.41 46.93
C LEU A 365 34.08 -20.43 47.77
N ASP A 366 33.41 -21.51 48.20
CA ASP A 366 33.98 -22.53 49.07
C ASP A 366 35.06 -23.39 48.38
N ASN A 367 34.92 -23.65 47.06
CA ASN A 367 35.91 -24.39 46.28
C ASN A 367 36.84 -23.49 45.46
N SER A 368 36.77 -22.17 45.65
CA SER A 368 37.66 -21.23 44.96
C SER A 368 39.08 -21.42 45.50
N PRO A 369 40.08 -21.61 44.61
CA PRO A 369 41.47 -21.64 45.02
C PRO A 369 41.96 -20.25 45.48
N ASP A 370 41.32 -19.17 45.02
CA ASP A 370 41.65 -17.80 45.42
C ASP A 370 41.02 -17.49 46.80
N PRO A 371 41.81 -16.97 47.76
CA PRO A 371 41.32 -16.42 49.02
C PRO A 371 40.24 -15.35 48.86
N MET A 372 39.07 -15.56 49.46
CA MET A 372 37.96 -14.61 49.47
C MET A 372 37.41 -14.38 50.88
N LEU A 373 37.05 -13.14 51.17
CA LEU A 373 36.64 -12.64 52.46
C LEU A 373 35.56 -11.56 52.32
N ILE A 374 34.58 -11.54 53.21
CA ILE A 374 33.63 -10.45 53.38
C ILE A 374 33.76 -9.94 54.80
N LYS A 375 33.90 -8.63 54.95
CA LYS A 375 33.89 -7.94 56.25
C LYS A 375 32.68 -7.05 56.39
N ASP A 376 32.18 -6.89 57.61
CA ASP A 376 31.16 -5.90 57.93
C ASP A 376 31.74 -4.46 57.93
N ALA A 377 30.87 -3.47 58.13
CA ALA A 377 31.26 -2.06 58.22
C ALA A 377 32.28 -1.74 59.34
N ALA A 378 32.38 -2.59 60.37
CA ALA A 378 33.32 -2.48 61.48
C ALA A 378 34.62 -3.26 61.26
N GLY A 379 34.78 -3.91 60.11
CA GLY A 379 35.95 -4.70 59.75
C GLY A 379 35.96 -6.12 60.33
N ARG A 380 34.83 -6.62 60.84
CA ARG A 380 34.71 -7.99 61.33
C ARG A 380 34.52 -8.96 60.18
N TRP A 381 35.22 -10.08 60.20
CA TRP A 381 35.11 -11.12 59.17
C TRP A 381 33.75 -11.83 59.27
N GLU A 382 32.90 -11.66 58.26
CA GLU A 382 31.57 -12.31 58.17
C GLU A 382 31.60 -13.61 57.37
N LEU A 383 32.40 -13.65 56.30
CA LEU A 383 32.53 -14.83 55.45
C LEU A 383 33.97 -14.95 54.98
N ALA A 384 34.62 -16.08 55.24
CA ALA A 384 35.95 -16.39 54.70
C ALA A 384 35.92 -17.78 54.09
N ASN A 385 36.27 -17.89 52.80
CA ASN A 385 36.33 -19.19 52.14
C ASN A 385 37.52 -20.03 52.65
N PRO A 386 37.57 -21.35 52.40
CA PRO A 386 38.64 -22.23 52.88
C PRO A 386 40.05 -21.78 52.47
N ALA A 387 40.22 -21.20 51.27
CA ALA A 387 41.49 -20.66 50.79
C ALA A 387 41.96 -19.44 51.61
N MET A 388 41.05 -18.53 51.98
CA MET A 388 41.36 -17.40 52.86
C MET A 388 41.73 -17.85 54.27
N GLN A 389 41.01 -18.85 54.78
CA GLN A 389 41.34 -19.46 56.07
C GLN A 389 42.71 -20.14 56.03
N ALA A 390 43.10 -20.74 54.89
CA ALA A 390 44.42 -21.34 54.70
C ALA A 390 45.53 -20.27 54.62
N LEU A 391 45.30 -19.18 53.88
CA LEU A 391 46.28 -18.10 53.67
C LEU A 391 46.76 -17.49 54.99
N PHE A 392 45.84 -17.32 55.94
CA PHE A 392 46.12 -16.73 57.26
C PHE A 392 46.21 -17.76 58.40
N ASP A 393 46.27 -19.07 58.11
CA ASP A 393 46.36 -20.14 59.12
C ASP A 393 45.24 -20.10 60.19
N LEU A 394 44.01 -19.85 59.76
CA LEU A 394 42.80 -19.70 60.59
C LEU A 394 41.93 -20.96 60.67
N GLN A 395 42.26 -22.01 59.92
CA GLN A 395 41.52 -23.28 59.93
C GLN A 395 41.44 -23.88 61.34
N GLY A 396 40.22 -24.22 61.79
CA GLY A 396 39.97 -24.77 63.12
C GLY A 396 40.04 -23.76 64.27
N LYS A 397 40.18 -22.45 63.99
CA LYS A 397 40.15 -21.38 64.98
C LYS A 397 38.86 -20.57 64.87
N SER A 398 38.38 -19.97 65.96
CA SER A 398 37.21 -19.09 65.94
C SER A 398 37.59 -17.72 65.37
N TRP A 399 37.34 -17.52 64.08
CA TRP A 399 37.66 -16.28 63.35
C TRP A 399 36.43 -15.41 63.02
N GLU A 400 35.24 -16.02 62.91
CA GLU A 400 34.00 -15.33 62.52
C GLU A 400 33.64 -14.23 63.54
N GLY A 401 33.32 -13.04 63.03
CA GLY A 401 33.01 -11.86 63.84
C GLY A 401 34.23 -11.13 64.46
N LYS A 402 35.46 -11.57 64.19
CA LYS A 402 36.69 -10.89 64.64
C LYS A 402 37.22 -9.93 63.57
N THR A 403 37.86 -8.86 64.03
CA THR A 403 38.60 -7.89 63.20
C THR A 403 40.01 -8.38 62.90
N ASP A 404 40.68 -7.82 61.89
CA ASP A 404 42.07 -8.20 61.55
C ASP A 404 43.04 -7.97 62.71
N ILE A 405 42.78 -6.97 63.55
CA ILE A 405 43.58 -6.68 64.75
C ILE A 405 43.43 -7.81 65.78
N GLU A 406 42.20 -8.26 66.03
CA GLU A 406 41.93 -9.39 66.93
C GLU A 406 42.46 -10.73 66.35
N LEU A 407 42.47 -10.88 65.03
CA LEU A 407 43.06 -12.04 64.35
C LEU A 407 44.60 -12.00 64.36
N ALA A 408 45.22 -10.82 64.34
CA ALA A 408 46.68 -10.66 64.40
C ALA A 408 47.29 -11.08 65.77
N GLU A 409 46.46 -11.15 66.81
CA GLU A 409 46.81 -11.77 68.10
C GLU A 409 46.73 -13.30 68.04
N LEU A 410 45.78 -13.83 67.27
CA LEU A 410 45.50 -15.25 67.09
C LEU A 410 46.50 -15.96 66.15
N VAL A 411 47.06 -15.22 65.18
CA VAL A 411 48.07 -15.69 64.21
C VAL A 411 49.25 -14.72 64.08
N PRO A 412 50.20 -14.70 65.04
CA PRO A 412 51.29 -13.71 65.08
C PRO A 412 52.20 -13.69 63.86
N VAL A 413 52.35 -14.82 63.14
CA VAL A 413 53.15 -14.93 61.90
C VAL A 413 52.62 -14.01 60.80
N HIS A 414 51.30 -13.81 60.73
CA HIS A 414 50.64 -12.97 59.73
C HIS A 414 50.30 -11.56 60.24
N ARG A 415 50.77 -11.19 61.43
CA ARG A 415 50.45 -9.91 62.08
C ARG A 415 50.74 -8.71 61.18
N ALA A 416 51.90 -8.69 60.53
CA ALA A 416 52.28 -7.59 59.64
C ALA A 416 51.36 -7.49 58.41
N ALA A 417 50.97 -8.63 57.83
CA ALA A 417 50.05 -8.68 56.70
C ALA A 417 48.64 -8.22 57.11
N LEU A 418 48.10 -8.72 58.23
CA LEU A 418 46.79 -8.33 58.74
C LEU A 418 46.70 -6.83 59.10
N TYR A 419 47.74 -6.24 59.69
CA TYR A 419 47.78 -4.79 59.92
C TYR A 419 47.82 -3.99 58.62
N THR A 420 48.58 -4.47 57.63
CA THR A 420 48.61 -3.84 56.30
C THR A 420 47.22 -3.90 55.65
N CYS A 421 46.50 -5.00 55.82
CA CYS A 421 45.13 -5.14 55.33
C CYS A 421 44.15 -4.13 55.98
N VAL A 422 44.33 -3.75 57.24
CA VAL A 422 43.51 -2.70 57.89
C VAL A 422 43.70 -1.35 57.21
N GLU A 423 44.95 -1.00 56.91
CA GLU A 423 45.25 0.26 56.21
C GLU A 423 44.67 0.27 54.80
N SER A 424 44.82 -0.82 54.04
CA SER A 424 44.27 -0.90 52.69
C SER A 424 42.74 -1.03 52.67
N ASP A 425 42.11 -1.64 53.68
CA ASP A 425 40.65 -1.63 53.86
C ASP A 425 40.13 -0.20 54.09
N GLN A 426 40.80 0.56 54.95
CA GLN A 426 40.41 1.95 55.22
C GLN A 426 40.56 2.83 53.97
N ARG A 427 41.63 2.65 53.20
CA ARG A 427 41.80 3.31 51.89
C ARG A 427 40.67 2.94 50.93
N ALA A 428 40.25 1.68 50.90
CA ALA A 428 39.12 1.26 50.08
C ALA A 428 37.83 2.00 50.47
N TRP A 429 37.55 2.07 51.77
CA TRP A 429 36.39 2.81 52.26
C TRP A 429 36.42 4.31 51.94
N GLU A 430 37.59 4.95 52.01
CA GLU A 430 37.76 6.36 51.65
C GLU A 430 37.58 6.60 50.14
N HIS A 431 38.01 5.64 49.32
CA HIS A 431 37.85 5.69 47.86
C HIS A 431 36.40 5.53 47.39
N LYS A 432 35.52 5.01 48.25
CA LYS A 432 34.08 4.79 47.98
C LYS A 432 33.77 4.00 46.70
N GLY A 433 34.69 3.16 46.27
CA GLY A 433 34.59 2.34 45.06
C GLY A 433 35.60 1.20 45.09
N LEU A 434 35.59 0.35 44.06
CA LEU A 434 36.52 -0.78 43.94
C LEU A 434 37.95 -0.29 44.13
N HIS A 435 38.60 -0.76 45.19
CA HIS A 435 39.98 -0.48 45.50
C HIS A 435 40.81 -1.70 45.15
N HIS A 436 41.82 -1.46 44.33
CA HIS A 436 42.67 -2.49 43.78
C HIS A 436 44.10 -2.23 44.23
N SER A 437 44.74 -3.22 44.83
CA SER A 437 46.10 -3.10 45.32
C SER A 437 46.83 -4.42 45.23
N GLU A 438 48.11 -4.35 44.90
CA GLU A 438 49.01 -5.50 45.02
C GLU A 438 49.47 -5.58 46.48
N GLU A 439 49.20 -6.71 47.13
CA GLU A 439 49.63 -6.96 48.49
C GLU A 439 50.64 -8.10 48.52
N ILE A 440 51.71 -7.90 49.27
CA ILE A 440 52.74 -8.91 49.45
C ILE A 440 52.47 -9.61 50.77
N ILE A 441 52.11 -10.89 50.68
CA ILE A 441 51.82 -11.71 51.85
C ILE A 441 52.94 -12.74 52.00
N PRO A 442 53.78 -12.63 53.04
CA PRO A 442 54.84 -13.59 53.27
C PRO A 442 54.25 -14.94 53.69
N SER A 443 54.69 -16.00 53.03
CA SER A 443 54.37 -17.37 53.44
C SER A 443 55.06 -17.69 54.78
N PRO A 444 54.50 -18.59 55.62
CA PRO A 444 55.15 -19.08 56.84
C PRO A 444 56.57 -19.64 56.61
N ASN A 445 56.88 -20.06 55.38
CA ASN A 445 58.17 -20.63 54.98
C ASN A 445 59.17 -19.58 54.43
N GLY A 446 58.81 -18.29 54.40
CA GLY A 446 59.66 -17.20 53.92
C GLY A 446 59.58 -16.89 52.42
N GLU A 447 58.74 -17.59 51.66
CA GLU A 447 58.47 -17.27 50.25
C GLU A 447 57.61 -16.01 50.10
N ILE A 448 57.96 -15.15 49.14
CA ILE A 448 57.20 -13.94 48.80
C ILE A 448 56.15 -14.31 47.76
N ARG A 449 54.87 -14.15 48.12
CA ARG A 449 53.74 -14.29 47.19
C ARG A 449 53.12 -12.93 46.92
N ILE A 450 52.86 -12.64 45.65
CA ILE A 450 52.24 -11.38 45.22
C ILE A 450 50.78 -11.68 44.96
N PHE A 451 49.93 -11.07 45.78
CA PHE A 451 48.49 -11.16 45.64
C PHE A 451 47.94 -9.91 44.98
N ASP A 452 47.10 -10.14 43.99
CA ASP A 452 46.25 -9.11 43.43
C ASP A 452 45.00 -9.03 44.32
N VAL A 453 44.89 -7.96 45.11
CA VAL A 453 43.84 -7.82 46.11
C VAL A 453 42.82 -6.79 45.64
N LEU A 454 41.60 -7.27 45.45
CA LEU A 454 40.43 -6.45 45.13
C LEU A 454 39.59 -6.29 46.39
N LYS A 455 39.30 -5.05 46.75
CA LYS A 455 38.47 -4.68 47.90
C LYS A 455 37.30 -3.84 47.41
N VAL A 456 36.09 -4.37 47.53
CA VAL A 456 34.86 -3.74 47.06
C VAL A 456 34.08 -3.21 48.26
N PRO A 457 34.18 -1.92 48.58
CA PRO A 457 33.37 -1.32 49.62
C PRO A 457 31.94 -1.14 49.10
N LEU A 458 31.00 -1.83 49.72
CA LEU A 458 29.58 -1.66 49.51
C LEU A 458 29.06 -0.65 50.52
N PHE A 459 28.28 0.30 50.04
CA PHE A 459 27.61 1.30 50.87
C PHE A 459 26.10 1.10 50.80
N HIS A 460 25.43 1.45 51.88
CA HIS A 460 23.98 1.64 51.85
C HIS A 460 23.65 2.89 51.02
N PRO A 461 22.40 3.03 50.52
CA PRO A 461 21.98 4.19 49.75
C PRO A 461 22.13 5.53 50.48
N ASP A 462 22.16 5.53 51.82
CA ASP A 462 22.39 6.70 52.68
C ASP A 462 23.89 7.09 52.79
N GLY A 463 24.78 6.35 52.14
CA GLY A 463 26.22 6.58 52.12
C GLY A 463 26.96 5.98 53.31
N SER A 464 26.28 5.28 54.22
CA SER A 464 26.94 4.53 55.31
C SER A 464 27.60 3.25 54.79
N ARG A 465 28.68 2.81 55.44
CA ARG A 465 29.43 1.60 55.09
C ARG A 465 28.54 0.38 55.34
N ARG A 466 28.49 -0.56 54.39
CA ARG A 466 27.73 -1.81 54.49
C ARG A 466 28.65 -3.01 54.70
N GLU A 467 29.37 -3.40 53.66
CA GLU A 467 30.20 -4.61 53.61
C GLU A 467 31.44 -4.34 52.76
N LEU A 468 32.56 -4.99 53.07
CA LEU A 468 33.78 -4.96 52.27
C LEU A 468 34.06 -6.36 51.73
N ILE A 469 33.88 -6.56 50.43
CA ILE A 469 34.20 -7.83 49.76
C ILE A 469 35.65 -7.79 49.32
N ILE A 470 36.44 -8.76 49.76
CA ILE A 470 37.87 -8.87 49.51
C ILE A 470 38.13 -10.18 48.76
N GLN A 471 38.81 -10.09 47.63
CA GLN A 471 39.34 -11.24 46.91
C GLN A 471 40.84 -11.03 46.71
N ALA A 472 41.65 -12.02 47.03
CA ALA A 472 43.08 -12.02 46.79
C ALA A 472 43.41 -13.17 45.83
N ARG A 473 43.95 -12.86 44.66
CA ARG A 473 44.42 -13.85 43.69
C ARG A 473 45.94 -13.92 43.71
N ASP A 474 46.51 -15.11 43.82
CA ASP A 474 47.96 -15.27 43.68
C ASP A 474 48.35 -15.08 42.21
N ILE A 475 48.98 -13.95 41.91
CA ILE A 475 49.41 -13.58 40.55
C ILE A 475 50.91 -13.77 40.35
N THR A 476 51.58 -14.50 41.25
CA THR A 476 53.04 -14.63 41.23
C THR A 476 53.54 -15.21 39.90
N SER A 477 52.90 -16.26 39.39
CA SER A 477 53.23 -16.87 38.07
C SER A 477 52.69 -16.06 36.88
N GLN A 478 51.55 -15.38 37.05
CA GLN A 478 50.92 -14.54 36.03
C GLN A 478 51.75 -13.28 35.74
N LYS A 479 52.27 -12.58 36.74
CA LYS A 479 53.17 -11.42 36.56
C LYS A 479 54.45 -11.81 35.82
N GLN A 480 54.97 -13.01 36.08
CA GLN A 480 56.13 -13.56 35.37
C GLN A 480 55.81 -13.91 33.90
N ALA A 481 54.55 -14.27 33.58
CA ALA A 481 54.08 -14.53 32.21
C ALA A 481 53.62 -13.26 31.46
N GLU A 482 53.04 -12.29 32.16
CA GLU A 482 52.54 -11.01 31.63
C GLU A 482 53.68 -10.17 31.05
N GLN A 483 54.88 -10.22 31.64
CA GLN A 483 56.08 -9.61 31.07
C GLN A 483 56.48 -10.23 29.71
N ARG A 484 56.24 -11.53 29.50
CA ARG A 484 56.52 -12.21 28.20
C ARG A 484 55.40 -11.95 27.19
N LEU A 485 54.15 -11.86 27.65
CA LEU A 485 52.97 -11.59 26.81
C LEU A 485 52.88 -10.13 26.35
N ARG A 486 53.28 -9.14 27.16
CA ARG A 486 53.28 -7.72 26.76
C ARG A 486 54.05 -7.45 25.46
N HIS A 487 55.19 -8.12 25.26
CA HIS A 487 56.04 -7.90 24.09
C HIS A 487 55.42 -8.46 22.79
N ASN A 488 54.74 -9.61 22.87
CA ASN A 488 53.98 -10.16 21.73
C ASN A 488 52.61 -9.49 21.53
N GLY A 489 51.98 -9.05 22.63
CA GLY A 489 50.69 -8.37 22.64
C GLY A 489 50.72 -7.04 21.92
N VAL A 490 51.77 -6.22 22.11
CA VAL A 490 51.90 -4.92 21.42
C VAL A 490 51.94 -5.08 19.89
N ARG A 491 52.65 -6.09 19.38
CA ARG A 491 52.72 -6.35 17.93
C ARG A 491 51.42 -6.91 17.35
N GLN A 492 50.73 -7.80 18.06
CA GLN A 492 49.40 -8.28 17.64
C GLN A 492 48.34 -7.19 17.72
N GLN A 493 48.43 -6.33 18.73
CA GLN A 493 47.50 -5.23 18.93
C GLN A 493 47.62 -4.18 17.82
N LEU A 494 48.84 -3.82 17.40
CA LEU A 494 49.03 -2.93 16.26
C LEU A 494 48.41 -3.49 14.95
N LEU A 495 48.57 -4.79 14.68
CA LEU A 495 47.95 -5.42 13.50
C LEU A 495 46.42 -5.50 13.60
N LEU A 496 45.88 -5.70 14.82
CA LEU A 496 44.44 -5.67 15.06
C LEU A 496 43.87 -4.26 14.90
N GLU A 497 44.59 -3.23 15.35
CA GLU A 497 44.22 -1.82 15.18
C GLU A 497 44.21 -1.44 13.69
N ILE A 498 45.25 -1.80 12.94
CA ILE A 498 45.30 -1.59 11.48
C ILE A 498 44.13 -2.30 10.78
N SER A 499 43.85 -3.55 11.15
CA SER A 499 42.71 -4.31 10.59
C SER A 499 41.36 -3.67 10.96
N ALA A 500 41.20 -3.22 12.21
CA ALA A 500 39.98 -2.57 12.66
C ALA A 500 39.73 -1.25 11.93
N GLU A 501 40.74 -0.39 11.85
CA GLU A 501 40.67 0.90 11.15
C GLU A 501 40.40 0.70 9.66
N MET A 502 41.13 -0.22 9.00
CA MET A 502 40.90 -0.54 7.59
C MET A 502 39.46 -1.01 7.32
N ASN A 503 38.85 -1.78 8.23
CA ASN A 503 37.45 -2.21 8.12
C ASN A 503 36.42 -1.08 8.31
N THR A 504 36.82 0.08 8.85
CA THR A 504 35.94 1.26 8.96
C THR A 504 35.85 2.06 7.66
N LEU A 505 36.86 1.93 6.79
CA LEU A 505 36.94 2.66 5.53
C LEU A 505 35.85 2.19 4.57
N GLN A 506 35.21 3.13 3.88
CA GLN A 506 34.02 2.84 3.08
C GLN A 506 34.28 2.91 1.58
N HIS A 507 35.24 3.72 1.17
CA HIS A 507 35.56 3.92 -0.24
C HIS A 507 36.89 3.23 -0.62
N PRO A 508 37.00 2.60 -1.80
CA PRO A 508 38.23 1.95 -2.24
C PRO A 508 39.45 2.88 -2.20
N ASP A 509 39.28 4.15 -2.59
CA ASP A 509 40.35 5.16 -2.61
C ASP A 509 40.90 5.43 -1.20
N GLU A 510 40.04 5.47 -0.18
CA GLU A 510 40.46 5.60 1.21
C GLU A 510 41.30 4.41 1.66
N VAL A 511 40.92 3.20 1.24
CA VAL A 511 41.64 1.96 1.57
C VAL A 511 43.03 1.94 0.91
N TYR A 512 43.14 2.34 -0.36
CA TYR A 512 44.43 2.43 -1.04
C TYR A 512 45.36 3.50 -0.43
N ALA A 513 44.82 4.68 -0.09
CA ALA A 513 45.58 5.74 0.58
C ALA A 513 46.05 5.29 1.97
N TYR A 514 45.17 4.64 2.74
CA TYR A 514 45.50 4.09 4.05
C TYR A 514 46.58 3.01 3.98
N LEU A 515 46.47 2.09 3.01
CA LEU A 515 47.50 1.08 2.74
C LEU A 515 48.87 1.69 2.46
N CYS A 516 48.93 2.73 1.61
CA CYS A 516 50.18 3.42 1.30
C CYS A 516 50.78 4.05 2.56
N ARG A 517 49.97 4.75 3.35
CA ARG A 517 50.41 5.38 4.60
C ARG A 517 50.93 4.37 5.62
N VAL A 518 50.12 3.37 5.98
CA VAL A 518 50.46 2.38 7.01
C VAL A 518 51.66 1.55 6.58
N SER A 519 51.75 1.18 5.31
CA SER A 519 52.92 0.44 4.81
C SER A 519 54.19 1.27 4.89
N THR A 520 54.10 2.58 4.61
CA THR A 520 55.24 3.48 4.74
C THR A 520 55.68 3.61 6.21
N GLU A 521 54.74 3.83 7.13
CA GLU A 521 55.03 3.98 8.57
C GLU A 521 55.57 2.69 9.21
N LEU A 522 54.94 1.55 8.92
CA LEU A 522 55.26 0.26 9.54
C LEU A 522 56.63 -0.27 9.11
N LEU A 523 56.98 -0.06 7.84
CA LEU A 523 58.29 -0.40 7.28
C LEU A 523 59.29 0.75 7.37
N ALA A 524 58.90 1.88 7.97
CA ALA A 524 59.56 3.18 7.97
C ALA A 524 60.21 3.55 6.60
N ALA A 525 59.51 3.21 5.52
CA ALA A 525 59.94 3.49 4.15
C ALA A 525 59.86 5.00 3.84
N ASP A 526 60.44 5.41 2.71
CA ASP A 526 60.39 6.81 2.27
C ASP A 526 59.10 7.14 1.53
N GLY A 527 58.49 6.16 0.85
CA GLY A 527 57.19 6.35 0.20
C GLY A 527 56.54 5.07 -0.31
N ALA A 528 55.27 5.20 -0.68
CA ALA A 528 54.47 4.11 -1.23
C ALA A 528 53.47 4.61 -2.29
N CYS A 529 53.12 3.73 -3.23
CA CYS A 529 52.11 3.96 -4.28
C CYS A 529 51.22 2.72 -4.45
N ALA A 530 49.95 2.94 -4.79
CA ALA A 530 49.02 1.88 -5.21
C ALA A 530 48.58 2.10 -6.66
N TYR A 531 48.59 1.03 -7.45
CA TYR A 531 48.18 1.02 -8.85
C TYR A 531 47.02 0.05 -9.07
N ILE A 532 46.02 0.42 -9.86
CA ILE A 532 44.89 -0.47 -10.23
C ILE A 532 44.85 -0.70 -11.73
N CYS A 533 44.43 -1.88 -12.16
CA CYS A 533 44.11 -2.14 -13.56
C CYS A 533 42.64 -1.79 -13.82
N ALA A 534 42.39 -0.71 -14.56
CA ALA A 534 41.05 -0.38 -15.05
C ALA A 534 40.66 -1.36 -16.18
N SER A 535 39.37 -1.70 -16.30
CA SER A 535 38.90 -2.72 -17.26
C SER A 535 38.99 -2.29 -18.74
N ASP A 536 39.13 -0.99 -19.00
CA ASP A 536 38.78 -0.43 -20.31
C ASP A 536 39.99 -0.23 -21.24
N ASP A 537 41.19 -0.09 -20.67
CA ASP A 537 42.45 0.10 -21.43
C ASP A 537 43.55 -0.93 -21.12
N GLY A 538 43.38 -1.76 -20.08
CA GLY A 538 44.32 -2.81 -19.68
C GLY A 538 45.63 -2.30 -19.05
N MET A 539 45.70 -1.02 -18.71
CA MET A 539 46.89 -0.38 -18.12
C MET A 539 46.75 -0.23 -16.60
N LEU A 540 47.88 -0.13 -15.89
CA LEU A 540 47.93 0.08 -14.45
C LEU A 540 48.00 1.58 -14.12
N HIS A 541 46.95 2.11 -13.51
CA HIS A 541 46.82 3.52 -13.16
C HIS A 541 47.11 3.75 -11.68
N ARG A 542 47.95 4.74 -11.37
CA ARG A 542 48.20 5.14 -9.97
C ARG A 542 46.95 5.79 -9.36
N VAL A 543 46.45 5.22 -8.26
CA VAL A 543 45.24 5.72 -7.55
C VAL A 543 45.50 6.23 -6.14
N ALA A 544 46.65 5.86 -5.55
CA ALA A 544 47.07 6.40 -4.27
C ALA A 544 48.59 6.52 -4.22
N ALA A 545 49.06 7.51 -3.45
CA ALA A 545 50.47 7.72 -3.17
C ALA A 545 50.62 8.33 -1.77
N TYR A 546 51.72 8.03 -1.09
CA TYR A 546 52.07 8.58 0.21
C TYR A 546 53.56 8.90 0.27
N ASN A 547 53.90 10.13 0.69
CA ASN A 547 55.25 10.71 0.59
C ASN A 547 55.87 10.68 -0.83
N VAL A 548 55.03 10.75 -1.86
CA VAL A 548 55.45 10.86 -3.27
C VAL A 548 54.67 11.99 -3.94
N SER A 549 55.30 12.72 -4.86
CA SER A 549 54.58 13.71 -5.66
C SER A 549 53.47 13.06 -6.49
N TRP A 550 52.28 13.67 -6.47
CA TRP A 550 51.12 13.20 -7.22
C TRP A 550 51.22 13.62 -8.69
N GLU A 551 51.38 12.63 -9.56
CA GLU A 551 51.34 12.74 -11.03
C GLU A 551 50.54 11.57 -11.60
N ALA A 552 49.67 11.81 -12.58
CA ALA A 552 48.98 10.71 -13.26
C ALA A 552 50.01 9.86 -14.00
N HIS A 553 50.16 8.60 -13.59
CA HIS A 553 51.18 7.71 -14.12
C HIS A 553 50.55 6.35 -14.45
N THR A 554 50.83 5.86 -15.66
CA THR A 554 50.34 4.58 -16.16
C THR A 554 51.51 3.66 -16.48
N ILE A 555 51.37 2.39 -16.12
CA ILE A 555 52.39 1.35 -16.32
C ILE A 555 51.74 0.19 -17.08
N ALA A 556 52.42 -0.35 -18.10
CA ALA A 556 51.95 -1.54 -18.79
C ALA A 556 52.23 -2.81 -17.95
N PRO A 557 51.41 -3.87 -18.07
CA PRO A 557 51.77 -5.18 -17.52
C PRO A 557 53.18 -5.62 -17.98
N GLY A 558 53.98 -6.18 -17.05
CA GLY A 558 55.37 -6.60 -17.30
C GLY A 558 56.43 -5.49 -17.19
N GLU A 559 56.06 -4.21 -17.16
CA GLU A 559 57.00 -3.08 -17.08
C GLU A 559 57.34 -2.67 -15.64
N GLY A 560 58.64 -2.61 -15.32
CA GLY A 560 59.11 -2.23 -13.99
C GLY A 560 58.61 -3.16 -12.87
N ILE A 561 58.84 -2.78 -11.62
CA ILE A 561 58.44 -3.61 -10.46
C ILE A 561 56.91 -3.77 -10.38
N VAL A 562 56.15 -2.72 -10.70
CA VAL A 562 54.68 -2.71 -10.64
C VAL A 562 54.08 -3.63 -11.70
N GLY A 563 54.49 -3.49 -12.96
CA GLY A 563 54.03 -4.32 -14.06
C GLY A 563 54.42 -5.78 -13.88
N LYS A 564 55.63 -6.07 -13.38
CA LYS A 564 56.06 -7.46 -13.10
C LYS A 564 55.26 -8.13 -12.00
N VAL A 565 54.98 -7.42 -10.90
CA VAL A 565 54.16 -7.97 -9.82
C VAL A 565 52.74 -8.24 -10.30
N PHE A 566 52.19 -7.37 -11.14
CA PHE A 566 50.87 -7.58 -11.76
C PHE A 566 50.84 -8.81 -12.67
N GLU A 567 51.82 -8.94 -13.58
CA GLU A 567 51.89 -10.04 -14.55
C GLU A 567 52.17 -11.40 -13.87
N THR A 568 53.13 -11.43 -12.95
CA THR A 568 53.53 -12.67 -12.27
C THR A 568 52.62 -13.07 -11.12
N GLN A 569 51.79 -12.13 -10.63
CA GLN A 569 50.95 -12.26 -9.43
C GLN A 569 51.73 -12.67 -8.17
N ARG A 570 53.03 -12.34 -8.10
CA ARG A 570 53.91 -12.70 -6.98
C ARG A 570 54.55 -11.46 -6.37
N PRO A 571 54.74 -11.43 -5.03
CA PRO A 571 55.55 -10.42 -4.38
C PRO A 571 56.97 -10.37 -4.94
N LEU A 572 57.53 -9.17 -5.07
CA LEU A 572 58.89 -8.95 -5.56
C LEU A 572 59.62 -7.98 -4.63
N LEU A 573 60.79 -8.41 -4.12
CA LEU A 573 61.73 -7.59 -3.35
C LEU A 573 62.95 -7.32 -4.23
N ILE A 574 63.31 -6.05 -4.35
CA ILE A 574 64.52 -5.59 -5.03
C ILE A 574 65.44 -4.94 -3.99
N GLU A 575 66.54 -5.62 -3.68
CA GLU A 575 67.50 -5.17 -2.66
C GLU A 575 68.38 -4.02 -3.16
N ASN A 576 68.72 -4.01 -4.45
CA ASN A 576 69.48 -2.95 -5.11
C ASN A 576 68.77 -2.53 -6.41
N TYR A 577 67.94 -1.50 -6.30
CA TYR A 577 67.13 -0.97 -7.40
C TYR A 577 67.97 -0.30 -8.51
N PRO A 578 69.07 0.43 -8.22
CA PRO A 578 69.91 1.01 -9.27
C PRO A 578 70.57 -0.02 -10.18
N GLU A 579 70.91 -1.20 -9.68
CA GLU A 579 71.53 -2.27 -10.49
C GLU A 579 70.52 -3.22 -11.14
N TRP A 580 69.22 -3.02 -10.89
CA TRP A 580 68.19 -3.92 -11.41
C TRP A 580 67.94 -3.69 -12.91
N SER A 581 68.11 -4.73 -13.72
CA SER A 581 68.09 -4.67 -15.19
C SER A 581 66.75 -4.26 -15.80
N GLU A 582 65.66 -4.33 -15.05
CA GLU A 582 64.28 -4.06 -15.51
C GLU A 582 63.70 -2.78 -14.90
N ARG A 583 64.54 -1.93 -14.31
CA ARG A 583 64.14 -0.62 -13.81
C ARG A 583 63.68 0.29 -14.97
N LEU A 584 62.65 1.11 -14.72
CA LEU A 584 62.11 2.01 -15.74
C LEU A 584 63.04 3.22 -15.99
N PRO A 585 63.20 3.68 -17.25
CA PRO A 585 64.13 4.77 -17.60
C PRO A 585 63.89 6.07 -16.84
N GLN A 586 62.64 6.38 -16.55
CA GLN A 586 62.21 7.58 -15.81
C GLN A 586 62.69 7.62 -14.35
N TYR A 587 63.14 6.49 -13.80
CA TYR A 587 63.66 6.40 -12.43
C TYR A 587 65.19 6.36 -12.36
N HIS A 588 65.90 6.56 -13.49
CA HIS A 588 67.36 6.56 -13.53
C HIS A 588 68.00 7.77 -12.81
N ASP A 589 67.39 8.94 -12.90
CA ASP A 589 68.02 10.22 -12.53
C ASP A 589 67.28 10.96 -11.40
N VAL A 590 66.46 10.25 -10.59
CA VAL A 590 65.71 10.85 -9.48
C VAL A 590 66.62 11.02 -8.25
N PRO A 591 66.89 12.24 -7.74
CA PRO A 591 67.69 12.44 -6.53
C PRO A 591 66.80 12.63 -5.28
N PRO A 592 67.04 11.92 -4.16
CA PRO A 592 67.96 10.78 -4.01
C PRO A 592 67.44 9.52 -4.72
N PRO A 593 68.34 8.66 -5.25
CA PRO A 593 67.93 7.48 -6.02
C PRO A 593 67.23 6.47 -5.13
N TYR A 594 66.21 5.81 -5.68
CA TYR A 594 65.62 4.62 -5.08
C TYR A 594 66.72 3.57 -4.88
N HIS A 595 66.84 3.05 -3.67
CA HIS A 595 67.85 2.05 -3.32
C HIS A 595 67.24 0.66 -3.23
N THR A 596 66.08 0.51 -2.60
CA THR A 596 65.36 -0.76 -2.47
C THR A 596 63.86 -0.56 -2.69
N ALA A 597 63.18 -1.58 -3.20
CA ALA A 597 61.74 -1.54 -3.42
C ALA A 597 61.08 -2.90 -3.18
N VAL A 598 59.86 -2.87 -2.69
CA VAL A 598 59.00 -4.04 -2.49
C VAL A 598 57.67 -3.79 -3.19
N GLY A 599 57.29 -4.69 -4.08
CA GLY A 599 55.97 -4.73 -4.70
C GLY A 599 55.20 -5.97 -4.26
N VAL A 600 53.94 -5.80 -3.88
CA VAL A 600 53.04 -6.91 -3.54
C VAL A 600 51.72 -6.83 -4.31
N PRO A 601 51.17 -7.98 -4.74
CA PRO A 601 49.87 -8.02 -5.39
C PRO A 601 48.74 -7.87 -4.36
N VAL A 602 47.73 -7.08 -4.71
CA VAL A 602 46.45 -7.02 -4.00
C VAL A 602 45.44 -7.78 -4.84
N LEU A 603 44.92 -8.86 -4.26
CA LEU A 603 44.18 -9.88 -5.00
C LEU A 603 42.67 -9.65 -4.90
N TRP A 604 41.98 -9.87 -6.02
CA TRP A 604 40.54 -9.98 -6.08
C TRP A 604 40.17 -11.31 -6.74
N GLN A 605 39.45 -12.19 -6.05
CA GLN A 605 39.07 -13.52 -6.58
C GLN A 605 40.24 -14.33 -7.20
N LYS A 606 41.44 -14.22 -6.61
CA LYS A 606 42.70 -14.85 -7.07
C LYS A 606 43.36 -14.20 -8.30
N GLU A 607 42.87 -13.08 -8.80
CA GLU A 607 43.56 -12.27 -9.80
C GLU A 607 44.16 -11.02 -9.15
N THR A 608 45.32 -10.57 -9.62
CA THR A 608 45.85 -9.28 -9.19
C THR A 608 45.03 -8.18 -9.84
N ARG A 609 44.39 -7.33 -9.03
CA ARG A 609 43.65 -6.14 -9.53
C ARG A 609 44.35 -4.84 -9.18
N ALA A 610 45.16 -4.87 -8.13
CA ALA A 610 45.98 -3.75 -7.75
C ALA A 610 47.37 -4.21 -7.31
N VAL A 611 48.34 -3.30 -7.36
CA VAL A 611 49.71 -3.53 -6.90
C VAL A 611 50.08 -2.43 -5.92
N LEU A 612 50.57 -2.83 -4.75
CA LEU A 612 51.13 -1.91 -3.76
C LEU A 612 52.65 -1.94 -3.88
N LEU A 613 53.23 -0.76 -4.10
CA LEU A 613 54.67 -0.53 -4.17
C LEU A 613 55.11 0.29 -2.97
N VAL A 614 56.15 -0.16 -2.28
CA VAL A 614 56.83 0.58 -1.21
C VAL A 614 58.32 0.65 -1.55
N PHE A 615 58.94 1.80 -1.35
CA PHE A 615 60.35 2.01 -1.69
C PHE A 615 61.08 2.82 -0.63
N ALA A 616 62.41 2.66 -0.60
CA ALA A 616 63.31 3.49 0.20
C ALA A 616 64.41 4.10 -0.69
N GLN A 617 64.88 5.28 -0.30
CA GLN A 617 65.90 6.07 -0.97
C GLN A 617 67.18 6.11 -0.11
N GLY A 618 68.35 6.14 -0.77
CA GLY A 618 69.65 6.13 -0.08
C GLY A 618 70.07 4.76 0.47
N GLU A 619 71.37 4.59 0.75
CA GLU A 619 71.99 3.30 1.09
C GLU A 619 71.77 2.84 2.56
N GLU A 620 71.17 3.67 3.40
CA GLU A 620 71.04 3.39 4.84
C GLU A 620 69.94 2.37 5.17
N ARG A 621 69.02 2.09 4.23
CA ARG A 621 67.84 1.26 4.47
C ARG A 621 67.64 0.18 3.40
N THR A 622 67.57 -1.07 3.84
CA THR A 622 67.29 -2.25 2.98
C THR A 622 66.09 -3.03 3.53
N PHE A 623 65.15 -3.42 2.67
CA PHE A 623 64.04 -4.29 3.07
C PHE A 623 64.50 -5.75 3.15
N LEU A 624 64.02 -6.48 4.16
CA LEU A 624 64.32 -7.89 4.41
C LEU A 624 63.13 -8.80 4.04
N SER A 625 63.33 -10.12 4.05
CA SER A 625 62.23 -11.07 3.80
C SER A 625 61.08 -10.94 4.80
N ASN A 626 61.35 -10.50 6.03
CA ASN A 626 60.29 -10.22 7.02
C ASN A 626 59.42 -9.02 6.62
N ASP A 627 60.00 -8.03 5.95
CA ASP A 627 59.29 -6.84 5.45
C ASP A 627 58.36 -7.21 4.30
N LEU A 628 58.85 -8.04 3.37
CA LEU A 628 58.04 -8.62 2.28
C LEU A 628 56.84 -9.41 2.83
N ASN A 629 57.06 -10.23 3.86
CA ASN A 629 55.99 -11.03 4.49
C ASN A 629 54.95 -10.13 5.18
N LEU A 630 55.40 -9.06 5.84
CA LEU A 630 54.53 -8.11 6.53
C LEU A 630 53.68 -7.32 5.52
N LEU A 631 54.30 -6.82 4.45
CA LEU A 631 53.60 -6.10 3.39
C LEU A 631 52.60 -7.02 2.65
N SER A 632 52.99 -8.26 2.39
CA SER A 632 52.10 -9.27 1.78
C SER A 632 50.89 -9.57 2.67
N PHE A 633 51.08 -9.60 3.98
CA PHE A 633 49.98 -9.76 4.94
C PHE A 633 49.02 -8.57 4.92
N LEU A 634 49.54 -7.33 4.90
CA LEU A 634 48.70 -6.12 4.78
C LEU A 634 47.91 -6.08 3.46
N ALA A 635 48.55 -6.41 2.35
CA ALA A 635 47.89 -6.51 1.05
C ALA A 635 46.78 -7.58 1.05
N HIS A 636 47.00 -8.70 1.74
CA HIS A 636 45.98 -9.74 1.91
C HIS A 636 44.79 -9.27 2.77
N LEU A 637 45.04 -8.58 3.89
CA LEU A 637 43.96 -7.99 4.71
C LEU A 637 43.14 -6.99 3.91
N ALA A 638 43.79 -6.11 3.16
CA ALA A 638 43.11 -5.11 2.35
C ALA A 638 42.29 -5.71 1.20
N SER A 639 42.69 -6.87 0.68
CA SER A 639 41.96 -7.56 -0.39
C SER A 639 40.49 -7.80 -0.02
N GLY A 640 40.22 -8.27 1.20
CA GLY A 640 38.84 -8.49 1.68
C GLY A 640 38.05 -7.19 1.88
N VAL A 641 38.71 -6.14 2.38
CA VAL A 641 38.10 -4.82 2.59
C VAL A 641 37.76 -4.15 1.25
N LEU A 642 38.68 -4.17 0.28
CA LEU A 642 38.50 -3.59 -1.04
C LEU A 642 37.36 -4.26 -1.82
N VAL A 643 37.26 -5.59 -1.74
CA VAL A 643 36.12 -6.32 -2.31
C VAL A 643 34.80 -5.82 -1.73
N ASN A 644 34.73 -5.69 -0.40
CA ASN A 644 33.53 -5.21 0.28
C ASN A 644 33.22 -3.73 -0.05
N ALA A 645 34.23 -2.87 -0.09
CA ALA A 645 34.08 -1.44 -0.40
C ALA A 645 33.52 -1.25 -1.81
N HIS A 646 34.07 -1.94 -2.80
CA HIS A 646 33.61 -1.83 -4.19
C HIS A 646 32.26 -2.54 -4.44
N LEU A 647 31.94 -3.60 -3.69
CA LEU A 647 30.58 -4.17 -3.68
C LEU A 647 29.55 -3.18 -3.11
N ARG A 648 29.87 -2.51 -1.99
CA ARG A 648 28.99 -1.51 -1.36
C ARG A 648 28.80 -0.28 -2.24
N GLU A 649 29.84 0.15 -2.94
CA GLU A 649 29.77 1.26 -3.89
C GLU A 649 28.79 0.93 -5.03
N ARG A 650 28.90 -0.26 -5.63
CA ARG A 650 27.93 -0.75 -6.63
C ARG A 650 26.51 -0.88 -6.07
N GLU A 651 26.35 -1.41 -4.85
CA GLU A 651 25.06 -1.51 -4.18
C GLU A 651 24.44 -0.12 -3.96
N ARG A 652 25.24 0.87 -3.50
CA ARG A 652 24.80 2.25 -3.30
C ARG A 652 24.36 2.90 -4.60
N GLU A 653 25.12 2.74 -5.67
CA GLU A 653 24.75 3.24 -7.00
C GLU A 653 23.44 2.61 -7.49
N GLN A 654 23.29 1.29 -7.37
CA GLN A 654 22.06 0.58 -7.72
C GLN A 654 20.87 1.03 -6.86
N ARG A 655 21.08 1.21 -5.55
CA ARG A 655 20.03 1.66 -4.63
C ARG A 655 19.58 3.07 -4.94
N LYS A 656 20.52 4.00 -5.16
CA LYS A 656 20.21 5.37 -5.54
C LYS A 656 19.44 5.42 -6.85
N PHE A 657 19.85 4.63 -7.85
CA PHE A 657 19.13 4.49 -9.11
C PHE A 657 17.70 3.96 -8.91
N ALA A 658 17.52 2.92 -8.10
CA ALA A 658 16.20 2.35 -7.80
C ALA A 658 15.30 3.33 -7.01
N GLU A 659 15.86 4.11 -6.09
CA GLU A 659 15.13 5.14 -5.35
C GLU A 659 14.65 6.26 -6.27
N THR A 660 15.51 6.77 -7.16
CA THR A 660 15.12 7.75 -8.18
C THR A 660 14.00 7.21 -9.08
N LEU A 661 14.11 5.96 -9.55
CA LEU A 661 13.04 5.33 -10.34
C LEU A 661 11.72 5.22 -9.57
N ARG A 662 11.76 4.84 -8.29
CA ARG A 662 10.58 4.71 -7.44
C ARG A 662 9.90 6.06 -7.19
N GLU A 663 10.69 7.11 -6.95
CA GLU A 663 10.18 8.46 -6.75
C GLU A 663 9.51 9.01 -8.01
N SER A 664 10.13 8.84 -9.18
CA SER A 664 9.52 9.19 -10.46
C SER A 664 8.22 8.41 -10.69
N ALA A 665 8.18 7.10 -10.39
CA ALA A 665 6.96 6.29 -10.53
C ALA A 665 5.80 6.76 -9.62
N LEU A 666 6.11 7.18 -8.39
CA LEU A 666 5.10 7.71 -7.46
C LEU A 666 4.52 9.04 -7.96
N LEU A 667 5.35 9.96 -8.44
CA LEU A 667 4.90 11.24 -9.00
C LEU A 667 4.01 11.02 -10.22
N LEU A 668 4.39 10.12 -11.12
CA LEU A 668 3.62 9.80 -12.32
C LEU A 668 2.25 9.16 -12.03
N SER A 669 2.07 8.54 -10.86
CA SER A 669 0.80 7.94 -10.44
C SER A 669 -0.20 8.93 -9.82
N SER A 670 0.19 10.19 -9.60
CA SER A 670 -0.59 11.16 -8.83
C SER A 670 -1.55 12.03 -9.65
N SER A 671 -1.21 12.34 -10.90
CA SER A 671 -2.12 13.05 -11.82
C SER A 671 -2.90 12.05 -12.67
N LEU A 672 -4.14 12.39 -13.01
CA LEU A 672 -4.99 11.67 -13.94
C LEU A 672 -5.22 12.45 -15.24
N GLU A 673 -4.67 13.67 -15.34
CA GLU A 673 -4.82 14.50 -16.53
C GLU A 673 -3.76 14.15 -17.58
N PRO A 674 -4.14 13.70 -18.79
CA PRO A 674 -3.19 13.21 -19.77
C PRO A 674 -2.09 14.22 -20.14
N GLN A 675 -2.44 15.50 -20.29
CA GLN A 675 -1.46 16.53 -20.66
C GLN A 675 -0.41 16.77 -19.57
N GLU A 676 -0.82 16.79 -18.30
CA GLU A 676 0.11 16.91 -17.17
C GLU A 676 1.04 15.71 -17.08
N ILE A 677 0.51 14.50 -17.30
CA ILE A 677 1.29 13.26 -17.28
C ILE A 677 2.31 13.26 -18.43
N TYR A 678 1.93 13.65 -19.64
CA TYR A 678 2.85 13.67 -20.78
C TYR A 678 4.02 14.65 -20.58
N ALA A 679 3.75 15.83 -20.01
CA ALA A 679 4.80 16.79 -19.66
C ALA A 679 5.70 16.24 -18.55
N SER A 680 5.10 15.71 -17.49
CA SER A 680 5.83 15.13 -16.35
C SER A 680 6.73 13.95 -16.76
N LEU A 681 6.29 13.12 -17.71
CA LEU A 681 7.08 12.01 -18.23
C LEU A 681 8.40 12.47 -18.85
N LEU A 682 8.40 13.56 -19.61
CA LEU A 682 9.63 14.11 -20.19
C LEU A 682 10.52 14.76 -19.13
N ASP A 683 9.93 15.40 -18.10
CA ASP A 683 10.69 15.96 -16.98
C ASP A 683 11.42 14.90 -16.18
N GLU A 684 10.72 13.80 -15.86
CA GLU A 684 11.29 12.71 -15.08
C GLU A 684 12.34 11.92 -15.88
N VAL A 685 12.10 11.64 -17.17
CA VAL A 685 13.10 10.93 -17.98
C VAL A 685 14.39 11.74 -18.10
N GLY A 686 14.30 13.08 -18.15
CA GLY A 686 15.45 13.98 -18.23
C GLY A 686 16.34 13.98 -16.98
N LYS A 687 15.83 13.54 -15.82
CA LYS A 687 16.64 13.38 -14.59
C LYS A 687 17.53 12.14 -14.64
N ILE A 688 17.16 11.15 -15.46
CA ILE A 688 17.83 9.84 -15.52
C ILE A 688 18.67 9.73 -16.80
N VAL A 689 18.14 10.21 -17.92
CA VAL A 689 18.83 10.25 -19.22
C VAL A 689 18.76 11.67 -19.77
N PRO A 690 19.91 12.38 -19.80
CA PRO A 690 19.95 13.75 -20.33
C PRO A 690 19.62 13.78 -21.82
N TYR A 691 19.01 14.88 -22.26
CA TYR A 691 18.68 15.14 -23.67
C TYR A 691 18.74 16.65 -23.95
N ASP A 692 19.00 17.02 -25.20
CA ASP A 692 18.94 18.41 -25.67
C ASP A 692 17.49 18.78 -26.07
N SER A 693 16.80 17.85 -26.74
CA SER A 693 15.36 17.92 -26.96
C SER A 693 14.74 16.53 -26.86
N ALA A 694 13.46 16.46 -26.52
CA ALA A 694 12.74 15.20 -26.45
C ALA A 694 11.26 15.39 -26.72
N ASN A 695 10.62 14.36 -27.25
CA ASN A 695 9.18 14.33 -27.40
C ASN A 695 8.59 12.95 -27.03
N LEU A 696 7.31 12.98 -26.70
CA LEU A 696 6.50 11.80 -26.47
C LEU A 696 5.49 11.69 -27.62
N MET A 697 5.50 10.55 -28.32
CA MET A 697 4.56 10.28 -29.41
C MET A 697 3.58 9.20 -28.99
N LEU A 698 2.27 9.41 -29.15
CA LEU A 698 1.27 8.34 -29.04
C LEU A 698 1.11 7.63 -30.38
N MET A 699 1.02 6.31 -30.32
CA MET A 699 0.81 5.48 -31.50
C MET A 699 -0.62 4.95 -31.57
N ASP A 700 -1.23 5.08 -32.74
CA ASP A 700 -2.53 4.47 -33.04
C ASP A 700 -2.38 3.13 -33.77
N SER A 701 -3.50 2.43 -33.96
CA SER A 701 -3.53 1.17 -34.72
C SER A 701 -3.64 1.38 -36.22
N GLN A 702 -3.68 2.62 -36.70
CA GLN A 702 -3.79 2.98 -38.12
C GLN A 702 -2.44 3.36 -38.73
N GLY A 703 -1.39 3.44 -37.90
CA GLY A 703 -0.02 3.65 -38.33
C GLY A 703 0.50 5.07 -38.17
N ASN A 704 -0.06 5.80 -37.23
CA ASN A 704 0.30 7.17 -36.95
C ASN A 704 0.96 7.30 -35.58
N ALA A 705 2.02 8.10 -35.51
CA ALA A 705 2.67 8.54 -34.28
C ALA A 705 2.46 10.06 -34.11
N THR A 706 1.65 10.45 -33.12
CA THR A 706 1.30 11.86 -32.88
C THR A 706 2.08 12.42 -31.70
N VAL A 707 2.75 13.56 -31.88
CA VAL A 707 3.46 14.26 -30.80
C VAL A 707 2.45 14.83 -29.81
N VAL A 708 2.44 14.32 -28.59
CA VAL A 708 1.52 14.77 -27.52
C VAL A 708 2.20 15.63 -26.46
N SER A 709 3.53 15.58 -26.39
CA SER A 709 4.34 16.41 -25.52
C SER A 709 5.74 16.54 -26.10
N MET A 710 6.37 17.69 -25.87
CA MET A 710 7.70 18.01 -26.39
C MET A 710 8.40 18.98 -25.44
N LYS A 711 9.73 18.91 -25.38
CA LYS A 711 10.57 19.74 -24.53
C LYS A 711 11.94 19.98 -25.15
N GLY A 712 12.51 21.16 -24.96
CA GLY A 712 13.87 21.50 -25.42
C GLY A 712 13.99 21.84 -26.90
N TYR A 713 12.89 21.85 -27.67
CA TYR A 713 12.91 22.26 -29.08
C TYR A 713 12.90 23.78 -29.25
N GLU A 714 12.43 24.52 -28.24
CA GLU A 714 12.33 25.99 -28.19
C GLU A 714 13.67 26.73 -28.40
N GLN A 715 14.78 26.04 -28.13
CA GLN A 715 16.14 26.55 -28.29
C GLN A 715 16.71 26.32 -29.69
N PHE A 716 16.10 25.45 -30.51
CA PHE A 716 16.59 25.08 -31.83
C PHE A 716 15.67 25.51 -32.98
N LEU A 717 14.37 25.65 -32.71
CA LEU A 717 13.36 25.93 -33.73
C LEU A 717 12.71 27.30 -33.53
N PRO A 718 12.30 28.00 -34.61
CA PRO A 718 11.51 29.23 -34.50
C PRO A 718 10.05 28.92 -34.10
N PRO A 719 9.33 29.88 -33.47
CA PRO A 719 7.99 29.67 -32.91
C PRO A 719 6.97 29.06 -33.88
N ASP A 720 6.95 29.49 -35.15
CA ASP A 720 6.01 28.97 -36.15
C ASP A 720 6.26 27.48 -36.45
N THR A 721 7.53 27.08 -36.48
CA THR A 721 7.93 25.68 -36.69
C THR A 721 7.61 24.83 -35.47
N LEU A 722 7.83 25.35 -34.26
CA LEU A 722 7.42 24.72 -32.99
C LEU A 722 5.92 24.45 -32.94
N GLN A 723 5.10 25.44 -33.29
CA GLN A 723 3.65 25.29 -33.32
C GLN A 723 3.22 24.22 -34.33
N SER A 724 3.94 24.10 -35.45
CA SER A 724 3.68 23.06 -36.45
C SER A 724 4.10 21.64 -36.04
N LEU A 725 4.99 21.49 -35.04
CA LEU A 725 5.39 20.20 -34.47
C LEU A 725 4.43 19.74 -33.38
N ASN A 726 3.89 20.67 -32.60
CA ASN A 726 2.93 20.37 -31.55
C ASN A 726 1.69 19.71 -32.17
N GLN A 727 1.32 18.52 -31.69
CA GLN A 727 0.23 17.70 -32.25
C GLN A 727 0.45 17.27 -33.70
N HIS A 728 1.68 17.36 -34.22
CA HIS A 728 2.00 16.81 -35.53
C HIS A 728 1.93 15.29 -35.51
N THR A 729 1.48 14.72 -36.63
CA THR A 729 1.32 13.28 -36.80
C THR A 729 2.27 12.78 -37.88
N PHE A 730 3.18 11.89 -37.49
CA PHE A 730 4.07 11.18 -38.39
C PHE A 730 3.44 9.86 -38.80
N ALA A 731 3.31 9.61 -40.11
CA ALA A 731 2.92 8.31 -40.62
C ALA A 731 4.12 7.37 -40.56
N TRP A 732 4.02 6.24 -39.84
CA TRP A 732 5.17 5.36 -39.65
C TRP A 732 5.67 4.71 -40.95
N ASP A 733 4.87 4.73 -42.03
CA ASP A 733 5.22 4.13 -43.33
C ASP A 733 6.28 4.97 -44.03
N GLU A 734 6.34 6.26 -43.70
CA GLU A 734 7.35 7.19 -44.16
C GLU A 734 8.63 7.10 -43.32
N PHE A 735 8.52 6.77 -42.02
CA PHE A 735 9.63 6.80 -41.07
C PHE A 735 9.99 5.40 -40.57
N TRP A 736 11.04 4.81 -41.15
CA TRP A 736 11.50 3.45 -40.83
C TRP A 736 11.67 3.19 -39.33
N ASN A 737 12.25 4.14 -38.58
CA ASN A 737 12.48 3.99 -37.15
C ASN A 737 11.19 3.84 -36.35
N LEU A 738 10.14 4.59 -36.68
CA LEU A 738 8.84 4.52 -36.01
C LEU A 738 8.14 3.18 -36.33
N ARG A 739 8.16 2.79 -37.61
CA ARG A 739 7.62 1.48 -38.04
C ARG A 739 8.37 0.33 -37.38
N HIS A 740 9.69 0.38 -37.33
CA HIS A 740 10.51 -0.67 -36.76
C HIS A 740 10.24 -0.84 -35.26
N ILE A 741 10.12 0.28 -34.52
CA ILE A 741 9.74 0.27 -33.10
C ILE A 741 8.35 -0.36 -32.91
N TYR A 742 7.38 -0.03 -33.77
CA TYR A 742 6.03 -0.57 -33.64
C TYR A 742 5.94 -2.06 -33.99
N GLU A 743 6.48 -2.48 -35.14
CA GLU A 743 6.34 -3.87 -35.63
C GLU A 743 7.14 -4.87 -34.77
N ASN A 744 8.31 -4.45 -34.26
CA ASN A 744 9.25 -5.35 -33.60
C ASN A 744 9.28 -5.18 -32.08
N HIS A 745 8.66 -4.14 -31.53
CA HIS A 745 8.65 -3.83 -30.09
C HIS A 745 10.05 -3.58 -29.49
N VAL A 746 11.02 -3.20 -30.32
CA VAL A 746 12.41 -2.97 -29.91
C VAL A 746 12.77 -1.48 -29.99
N PRO A 747 13.67 -1.01 -29.12
CA PRO A 747 14.21 0.35 -29.20
C PRO A 747 15.11 0.50 -30.43
N VAL A 748 15.24 1.74 -30.91
CA VAL A 748 16.12 2.11 -32.03
C VAL A 748 17.08 3.20 -31.57
N LEU A 749 18.35 3.05 -31.92
CA LEU A 749 19.42 4.01 -31.66
C LEU A 749 20.10 4.40 -32.97
N PHE A 750 20.19 5.70 -33.21
CA PHE A 750 21.09 6.28 -34.21
C PHE A 750 22.18 7.06 -33.50
N SER A 751 23.39 6.49 -33.45
CA SER A 751 24.55 7.16 -32.84
C SER A 751 24.98 8.40 -33.63
N ASP A 752 24.83 8.41 -34.96
CA ASP A 752 24.96 9.63 -35.76
C ASP A 752 23.92 9.68 -36.88
N THR A 753 22.95 10.57 -36.77
CA THR A 753 21.84 10.73 -37.72
C THR A 753 22.29 11.11 -39.12
N ARG A 754 23.41 11.82 -39.28
CA ARG A 754 23.92 12.22 -40.62
C ARG A 754 24.51 11.06 -41.41
N ASN A 755 24.93 10.01 -40.71
CA ASN A 755 25.56 8.83 -41.30
C ASN A 755 24.62 7.59 -41.24
N ALA A 756 23.38 7.77 -40.80
CA ALA A 756 22.42 6.68 -40.62
C ALA A 756 21.58 6.44 -41.89
N PRO A 757 21.61 5.24 -42.50
CA PRO A 757 20.93 4.95 -43.77
C PRO A 757 19.40 5.10 -43.76
N HIS A 758 18.79 4.97 -42.59
CA HIS A 758 17.33 4.99 -42.41
C HIS A 758 16.83 6.25 -41.69
N TRP A 759 17.71 7.23 -41.45
CA TRP A 759 17.32 8.51 -40.87
C TRP A 759 16.80 9.45 -41.96
N ILE A 760 15.61 10.00 -41.74
CA ILE A 760 15.02 11.02 -42.60
C ILE A 760 15.11 12.35 -41.87
N GLU A 761 15.93 13.26 -42.38
CA GLU A 761 16.03 14.61 -41.84
C GLU A 761 14.72 15.37 -42.12
N THR A 762 14.11 15.91 -41.07
CA THR A 762 12.89 16.72 -41.15
C THR A 762 13.20 18.17 -40.79
N LYS A 763 12.31 19.09 -41.17
CA LYS A 763 12.42 20.52 -40.80
C LYS A 763 12.46 20.77 -39.27
N TRP A 764 12.03 19.78 -38.47
CA TRP A 764 12.02 19.85 -37.01
C TRP A 764 13.26 19.21 -36.36
N GLY A 765 14.01 18.40 -37.09
CA GLY A 765 15.08 17.55 -36.57
C GLY A 765 16.49 17.92 -37.03
N VAL A 766 16.69 19.13 -37.56
CA VAL A 766 17.96 19.57 -38.16
C VAL A 766 19.14 19.58 -37.17
N HIS A 767 18.87 19.80 -35.88
CA HIS A 767 19.87 19.82 -34.81
C HIS A 767 20.21 18.42 -34.27
N ILE A 768 19.40 17.41 -34.56
CA ILE A 768 19.53 16.07 -33.97
C ILE A 768 20.74 15.38 -34.60
N ARG A 769 21.76 15.05 -33.79
CA ARG A 769 22.95 14.29 -34.18
C ARG A 769 22.98 12.89 -33.61
N SER A 770 22.42 12.64 -32.44
CA SER A 770 22.26 11.32 -31.85
C SER A 770 20.80 11.18 -31.41
N TRP A 771 20.16 10.07 -31.74
CA TRP A 771 18.73 9.87 -31.49
C TRP A 771 18.47 8.49 -30.88
N VAL A 772 17.60 8.43 -29.87
CA VAL A 772 17.12 7.16 -29.31
C VAL A 772 15.61 7.18 -29.18
N GLY A 773 14.98 6.11 -29.68
CA GLY A 773 13.54 5.87 -29.61
C GLY A 773 13.24 4.61 -28.82
N VAL A 774 12.47 4.71 -27.74
CA VAL A 774 12.10 3.57 -26.90
C VAL A 774 10.57 3.41 -26.82
N PRO A 775 10.02 2.22 -27.13
CA PRO A 775 8.58 1.99 -27.02
C PRO A 775 8.14 1.90 -25.56
N ILE A 776 6.99 2.52 -25.27
CA ILE A 776 6.20 2.32 -24.06
C ILE A 776 5.13 1.27 -24.38
N LEU A 777 5.31 0.08 -23.81
CA LEU A 777 4.42 -1.07 -24.04
C LEU A 777 3.27 -1.06 -23.03
N ILE A 778 2.04 -1.08 -23.51
CA ILE A 778 0.82 -1.25 -22.70
C ILE A 778 0.08 -2.47 -23.24
N GLU A 779 -0.15 -3.47 -22.37
CA GLU A 779 -0.73 -4.78 -22.77
C GLU A 779 0.07 -5.43 -23.92
N ASP A 780 1.41 -5.40 -23.80
CA ASP A 780 2.37 -5.93 -24.79
C ASP A 780 2.33 -5.26 -26.18
N ALA A 781 1.56 -4.18 -26.34
CA ALA A 781 1.52 -3.39 -27.57
C ALA A 781 2.20 -2.02 -27.37
N PRO A 782 2.94 -1.50 -28.36
CA PRO A 782 3.63 -0.23 -28.23
C PRO A 782 2.60 0.87 -28.47
N ARG A 783 2.28 1.60 -27.41
CA ARG A 783 1.24 2.66 -27.42
C ARG A 783 1.82 4.06 -27.44
N ALA A 784 3.09 4.19 -27.07
CA ALA A 784 3.81 5.44 -27.19
C ALA A 784 5.30 5.21 -27.41
N ILE A 785 6.01 6.27 -27.80
CA ILE A 785 7.46 6.28 -27.98
C ILE A 785 8.04 7.46 -27.21
N PHE A 786 9.05 7.18 -26.38
CA PHE A 786 10.00 8.20 -25.95
C PHE A 786 11.03 8.42 -27.06
N ALA A 787 11.07 9.62 -27.63
CA ALA A 787 12.09 10.04 -28.59
C ALA A 787 12.97 11.11 -27.96
N LEU A 788 14.24 10.77 -27.71
CA LEU A 788 15.22 11.65 -27.09
C LEU A 788 16.32 11.98 -28.12
N ASP A 789 16.72 13.25 -28.10
CA ASP A 789 17.63 13.83 -29.08
C ASP A 789 18.84 14.46 -28.40
N SER A 790 20.00 14.32 -29.03
CA SER A 790 21.20 15.09 -28.70
C SER A 790 21.86 15.68 -29.95
N THR A 791 22.42 16.87 -29.80
CA THR A 791 23.27 17.58 -30.77
C THR A 791 24.68 17.00 -30.87
N THR A 792 25.06 16.10 -29.95
CA THR A 792 26.38 15.45 -29.92
C THR A 792 26.32 14.07 -30.56
N PRO A 793 27.12 13.78 -31.61
CA PRO A 793 27.23 12.43 -32.17
C PRO A 793 27.75 11.43 -31.12
N GLY A 794 27.21 10.22 -31.14
CA GLY A 794 27.62 9.11 -30.25
C GLY A 794 27.18 9.29 -28.79
N PHE A 795 26.32 10.26 -28.49
CA PHE A 795 25.90 10.56 -27.12
C PHE A 795 25.10 9.42 -26.50
N TYR A 796 24.13 8.88 -27.23
CA TYR A 796 23.34 7.74 -26.75
C TYR A 796 24.05 6.42 -27.05
N THR A 797 23.95 5.50 -26.09
CA THR A 797 24.64 4.21 -26.08
C THR A 797 23.67 3.12 -25.62
N GLN A 798 24.08 1.85 -25.71
CA GLN A 798 23.25 0.73 -25.25
C GLN A 798 22.82 0.86 -23.78
N LYS A 799 23.70 1.41 -22.93
CA LYS A 799 23.39 1.67 -21.51
C LYS A 799 22.23 2.64 -21.33
N HIS A 800 22.12 3.67 -22.19
CA HIS A 800 21.00 4.60 -22.17
C HIS A 800 19.68 3.92 -22.57
N ILE A 801 19.72 2.99 -23.53
CA ILE A 801 18.55 2.19 -23.93
C ILE A 801 18.04 1.35 -22.76
N GLU A 802 18.91 0.64 -22.06
CA GLU A 802 18.53 -0.20 -20.91
C GLU A 802 17.83 0.61 -19.82
N ILE A 803 18.37 1.79 -19.50
CA ILE A 803 17.79 2.72 -18.54
C ILE A 803 16.41 3.24 -19.02
N LEU A 804 16.31 3.67 -20.28
CA LEU A 804 15.06 4.17 -20.85
C LEU A 804 13.98 3.09 -20.93
N GLN A 805 14.34 1.84 -21.21
CA GLN A 805 13.39 0.72 -21.23
C GLN A 805 12.81 0.44 -19.84
N ILE A 806 13.64 0.47 -18.79
CA ILE A 806 13.18 0.33 -17.40
C ILE A 806 12.19 1.45 -17.08
N PHE A 807 12.53 2.69 -17.45
CA PHE A 807 11.65 3.83 -17.24
C PHE A 807 10.36 3.74 -18.07
N ALA A 808 10.43 3.31 -19.33
CA ALA A 808 9.28 3.10 -20.21
C ALA A 808 8.29 2.09 -19.62
N GLY A 809 8.78 1.03 -18.97
CA GLY A 809 7.93 0.09 -18.25
C GLY A 809 7.16 0.72 -17.08
N GLN A 810 7.76 1.67 -16.37
CA GLN A 810 7.06 2.42 -15.30
C GLN A 810 6.07 3.44 -15.88
N ALA A 811 6.48 4.15 -16.93
CA ALA A 811 5.66 5.11 -17.65
C ALA A 811 4.38 4.48 -18.25
N ALA A 812 4.46 3.20 -18.65
CA ALA A 812 3.33 2.47 -19.22
C ALA A 812 2.09 2.48 -18.31
N LEU A 813 2.26 2.31 -16.99
CA LEU A 813 1.13 2.28 -16.05
C LEU A 813 0.47 3.65 -15.91
N ALA A 814 1.26 4.72 -15.75
CA ALA A 814 0.76 6.09 -15.68
C ALA A 814 0.04 6.48 -16.98
N LEU A 815 0.63 6.11 -18.12
CA LEU A 815 0.07 6.36 -19.44
C LEU A 815 -1.21 5.56 -19.67
N GLN A 816 -1.26 4.28 -19.26
CA GLN A 816 -2.46 3.45 -19.33
C GLN A 816 -3.60 4.06 -18.52
N ASN A 817 -3.33 4.52 -17.30
CA ASN A 817 -4.33 5.18 -16.45
C ASN A 817 -4.83 6.47 -17.08
N ALA A 818 -3.95 7.30 -17.63
CA ALA A 818 -4.30 8.53 -18.33
C ALA A 818 -5.21 8.27 -19.53
N LEU A 819 -4.83 7.31 -20.39
CA LEU A 819 -5.57 6.95 -21.60
C LEU A 819 -6.93 6.30 -21.27
N LEU A 820 -7.00 5.47 -20.21
CA LEU A 820 -8.26 4.91 -19.74
C LEU A 820 -9.18 6.00 -19.20
N PHE A 821 -8.65 6.94 -18.40
CA PHE A 821 -9.42 8.05 -17.86
C PHE A 821 -9.97 8.95 -18.99
N ASP A 822 -9.15 9.26 -19.99
CA ASP A 822 -9.57 10.05 -21.15
C ASP A 822 -10.62 9.32 -21.99
N LYS A 823 -10.48 8.00 -22.17
CA LYS A 823 -11.48 7.17 -22.85
C LYS A 823 -12.82 7.14 -22.08
N ILE A 824 -12.78 7.00 -20.76
CA ILE A 824 -13.97 7.05 -19.89
C ILE A 824 -14.62 8.44 -19.99
N ARG A 825 -13.83 9.51 -19.95
CA ARG A 825 -14.31 10.90 -20.09
C ARG A 825 -14.98 11.10 -21.45
N THR A 826 -14.37 10.65 -22.53
CA THR A 826 -14.93 10.77 -23.89
C THR A 826 -16.21 9.95 -24.06
N MET A 827 -16.26 8.72 -23.55
CA MET A 827 -17.46 7.88 -23.55
C MET A 827 -18.60 8.47 -22.70
N ALA A 828 -18.28 9.26 -21.67
CA ALA A 828 -19.26 9.92 -20.83
C ALA A 828 -19.83 11.21 -21.44
N LEU A 829 -19.21 11.76 -22.49
CA LEU A 829 -19.54 13.08 -23.05
C LEU A 829 -20.10 13.03 -24.49
N ILE A 830 -19.77 12.00 -25.27
CA ILE A 830 -20.21 11.84 -26.66
C ILE A 830 -21.24 10.71 -26.77
N ASP A 831 -22.29 10.89 -27.57
CA ASP A 831 -23.26 9.85 -27.89
C ASP A 831 -22.66 8.82 -28.84
N SER A 832 -22.72 7.55 -28.45
CA SER A 832 -22.02 6.45 -29.16
C SER A 832 -22.56 6.19 -30.56
N LEU A 833 -23.84 6.49 -30.80
CA LEU A 833 -24.50 6.28 -32.10
C LEU A 833 -24.26 7.45 -33.06
N THR A 834 -24.50 8.67 -32.59
CA THR A 834 -24.49 9.87 -33.45
C THR A 834 -23.14 10.58 -33.52
N ARG A 835 -22.20 10.24 -32.62
CA ARG A 835 -20.89 10.90 -32.47
C ARG A 835 -20.95 12.39 -32.11
N LEU A 836 -22.14 12.90 -31.79
CA LEU A 836 -22.34 14.25 -31.28
C LEU A 836 -22.23 14.27 -29.74
N PRO A 837 -21.96 15.44 -29.12
CA PRO A 837 -22.20 15.66 -27.70
C PRO A 837 -23.50 15.02 -27.22
N ASN A 838 -23.44 14.22 -26.16
CA ASN A 838 -24.64 13.73 -25.50
C ASN A 838 -25.32 14.86 -24.72
N ARG A 839 -26.56 14.65 -24.26
CA ARG A 839 -27.31 15.64 -23.48
C ARG A 839 -26.49 16.28 -22.37
N ARG A 840 -25.78 15.48 -21.57
CA ARG A 840 -24.98 16.01 -20.44
C ARG A 840 -23.89 16.97 -20.92
N TYR A 841 -23.20 16.64 -22.01
CA TYR A 841 -22.14 17.49 -22.53
C TYR A 841 -22.67 18.72 -23.27
N LEU A 842 -23.78 18.59 -24.00
CA LEU A 842 -24.53 19.71 -24.58
C LEU A 842 -24.90 20.74 -23.50
N PHE A 843 -25.45 20.31 -22.36
CA PHE A 843 -25.75 21.21 -21.23
C PHE A 843 -24.47 21.84 -20.66
N THR A 844 -23.39 21.06 -20.53
CA THR A 844 -22.12 21.57 -20.01
C THR A 844 -21.53 22.68 -20.90
N LEU A 845 -21.62 22.52 -22.22
CA LEU A 845 -21.16 23.52 -23.18
C LEU A 845 -22.12 24.72 -23.22
N GLY A 846 -23.43 24.50 -23.22
CA GLY A 846 -24.42 25.57 -23.23
C GLY A 846 -24.40 26.46 -21.98
N GLU A 847 -24.19 25.88 -20.79
CA GLU A 847 -24.04 26.64 -19.54
C GLU A 847 -22.81 27.58 -19.57
N ARG A 848 -21.77 27.23 -20.35
CA ARG A 848 -20.63 28.15 -20.56
C ARG A 848 -21.01 29.32 -21.44
N GLU A 849 -21.82 29.10 -22.46
CA GLU A 849 -22.29 30.15 -23.35
C GLU A 849 -23.30 31.07 -22.64
N VAL A 850 -24.21 30.54 -21.83
CA VAL A 850 -25.11 31.34 -20.97
C VAL A 850 -24.30 32.26 -20.04
N LYS A 851 -23.24 31.76 -19.41
CA LYS A 851 -22.34 32.60 -18.60
C LYS A 851 -21.62 33.68 -19.41
N ARG A 852 -21.27 33.40 -20.67
CA ARG A 852 -20.66 34.40 -21.57
C ARG A 852 -21.66 35.48 -21.95
N VAL A 853 -22.88 35.10 -22.29
CA VAL A 853 -24.00 36.01 -22.57
C VAL A 853 -24.23 36.93 -21.36
N HIS A 854 -24.37 36.35 -20.16
CA HIS A 854 -24.59 37.12 -18.93
C HIS A 854 -23.45 38.10 -18.60
N ARG A 855 -22.20 37.74 -18.95
CA ARG A 855 -21.01 38.54 -18.66
C ARG A 855 -20.73 39.64 -19.69
N PHE A 856 -21.00 39.36 -20.97
CA PHE A 856 -20.57 40.20 -22.08
C PHE A 856 -21.72 40.79 -22.90
N GLY A 857 -22.98 40.42 -22.61
CA GLY A 857 -24.17 40.90 -23.30
C GLY A 857 -24.28 40.41 -24.75
N HIS A 858 -23.71 39.25 -25.05
CA HIS A 858 -23.76 38.65 -26.40
C HIS A 858 -25.09 37.94 -26.65
N SER A 859 -25.51 37.80 -27.92
CA SER A 859 -26.70 37.04 -28.31
C SER A 859 -26.44 35.54 -28.28
N LEU A 860 -27.46 34.75 -27.93
CA LEU A 860 -27.45 33.29 -27.95
C LEU A 860 -28.82 32.80 -28.36
N ALA A 861 -28.88 31.83 -29.27
CA ALA A 861 -30.14 31.19 -29.65
C ALA A 861 -30.03 29.66 -29.52
N ALA A 862 -31.17 29.01 -29.30
CA ALA A 862 -31.30 27.57 -29.24
C ALA A 862 -32.33 27.05 -30.24
N LEU A 863 -32.05 25.88 -30.78
CA LEU A 863 -32.97 25.12 -31.61
C LEU A 863 -33.18 23.74 -30.98
N MET A 864 -34.43 23.31 -30.93
CA MET A 864 -34.81 21.94 -30.62
C MET A 864 -35.35 21.27 -31.87
N LEU A 865 -34.83 20.09 -32.20
CA LEU A 865 -35.13 19.39 -33.44
C LEU A 865 -35.59 17.96 -33.13
N ASP A 866 -36.54 17.46 -33.92
CA ASP A 866 -37.03 16.09 -33.81
C ASP A 866 -37.30 15.50 -35.20
N ILE A 867 -36.98 14.21 -35.36
CA ILE A 867 -37.22 13.48 -36.60
C ILE A 867 -38.70 13.09 -36.72
N ASP A 868 -39.36 13.63 -37.74
CA ASP A 868 -40.77 13.41 -37.95
C ASP A 868 -41.08 11.93 -38.22
N HIS A 869 -42.03 11.39 -37.46
CA HIS A 869 -42.51 10.01 -37.61
C HIS A 869 -41.41 8.93 -37.46
N PHE A 870 -40.35 9.20 -36.70
CA PHE A 870 -39.24 8.25 -36.53
C PHE A 870 -39.68 6.88 -36.01
N LYS A 871 -40.66 6.84 -35.10
CA LYS A 871 -41.28 5.58 -34.65
C LYS A 871 -41.80 4.73 -35.83
N ARG A 872 -42.43 5.33 -36.84
CA ARG A 872 -42.90 4.61 -38.03
C ARG A 872 -41.73 4.06 -38.85
N ILE A 873 -40.59 4.76 -38.90
CA ILE A 873 -39.37 4.26 -39.53
C ILE A 873 -38.88 3.01 -38.80
N ASN A 874 -38.79 3.06 -37.46
CA ASN A 874 -38.43 1.90 -36.65
C ASN A 874 -39.41 0.73 -36.81
N ASP A 875 -40.71 1.01 -36.81
CA ASP A 875 -41.75 -0.02 -36.92
C ASP A 875 -41.76 -0.67 -38.33
N THR A 876 -41.34 0.07 -39.37
CA THR A 876 -41.34 -0.42 -40.76
C THR A 876 -40.04 -1.13 -41.15
N TYR A 877 -38.89 -0.59 -40.73
CA TYR A 877 -37.57 -1.02 -41.18
C TYR A 877 -36.72 -1.67 -40.06
N GLY A 878 -37.18 -1.61 -38.81
CA GLY A 878 -36.46 -2.12 -37.65
C GLY A 878 -35.48 -1.11 -37.05
N HIS A 879 -35.14 -1.32 -35.77
CA HIS A 879 -34.30 -0.41 -34.99
C HIS A 879 -32.90 -0.20 -35.58
N ALA A 880 -32.30 -1.21 -36.21
CA ALA A 880 -30.98 -1.07 -36.83
C ALA A 880 -30.97 -0.04 -37.97
N ILE A 881 -32.02 0.00 -38.79
CA ILE A 881 -32.15 0.99 -39.86
C ILE A 881 -32.50 2.37 -39.27
N GLY A 882 -33.30 2.42 -38.20
CA GLY A 882 -33.53 3.67 -37.46
C GLY A 882 -32.24 4.28 -36.89
N ASP A 883 -31.34 3.45 -36.37
CA ASP A 883 -30.03 3.87 -35.87
C ASP A 883 -29.15 4.45 -36.99
N GLU A 884 -29.15 3.83 -38.17
CA GLU A 884 -28.48 4.40 -39.37
C GLU A 884 -29.07 5.75 -39.78
N VAL A 885 -30.39 5.90 -39.70
CA VAL A 885 -31.08 7.17 -39.96
C VAL A 885 -30.65 8.24 -38.95
N LEU A 886 -30.61 7.92 -37.66
CA LEU A 886 -30.15 8.86 -36.61
C LEU A 886 -28.71 9.31 -36.84
N ALA A 887 -27.81 8.38 -37.14
CA ALA A 887 -26.41 8.67 -37.40
C ALA A 887 -26.25 9.59 -38.63
N ARG A 888 -27.01 9.35 -39.70
CA ARG A 888 -26.94 10.17 -40.92
C ARG A 888 -27.56 11.54 -40.74
N VAL A 889 -28.65 11.66 -39.98
CA VAL A 889 -29.23 12.96 -39.61
C VAL A 889 -28.21 13.77 -38.81
N ALA A 890 -27.60 13.18 -37.78
CA ALA A 890 -26.56 13.81 -36.98
C ALA A 890 -25.38 14.34 -37.82
N GLU A 891 -24.88 13.54 -38.76
CA GLU A 891 -23.82 13.96 -39.68
C GLU A 891 -24.22 15.16 -40.54
N ARG A 892 -25.46 15.18 -41.05
CA ARG A 892 -25.98 16.31 -41.84
C ARG A 892 -26.13 17.57 -41.00
N LEU A 893 -26.63 17.45 -39.77
CA LEU A 893 -26.74 18.59 -38.84
C LEU A 893 -25.36 19.20 -38.59
N GLY A 894 -24.36 18.36 -38.27
CA GLY A 894 -22.99 18.79 -38.00
C GLY A 894 -22.30 19.50 -39.17
N ARG A 895 -22.63 19.15 -40.43
CA ARG A 895 -22.07 19.81 -41.63
C ARG A 895 -22.68 21.17 -41.94
N VAL A 896 -23.91 21.41 -41.46
CA VAL A 896 -24.66 22.63 -41.79
C VAL A 896 -24.34 23.76 -40.82
N VAL A 897 -24.11 23.43 -39.55
CA VAL A 897 -23.75 24.40 -38.52
C VAL A 897 -22.29 24.86 -38.64
N ARG A 898 -21.95 25.99 -38.02
CA ARG A 898 -20.59 26.54 -37.96
C ARG A 898 -19.75 25.78 -36.92
N ASN A 899 -18.42 25.88 -37.01
CA ASN A 899 -17.52 25.27 -36.01
C ASN A 899 -17.73 25.78 -34.58
N ILE A 900 -18.27 26.99 -34.41
CA ILE A 900 -18.57 27.59 -33.10
C ILE A 900 -19.93 27.15 -32.54
N ASP A 901 -20.81 26.63 -33.39
CA ASP A 901 -22.15 26.20 -33.00
C ASP A 901 -22.06 24.84 -32.29
N ILE A 902 -22.93 24.63 -31.30
CA ILE A 902 -22.92 23.39 -30.50
C ILE A 902 -24.11 22.54 -30.91
N VAL A 903 -23.86 21.33 -31.42
CA VAL A 903 -24.91 20.37 -31.77
C VAL A 903 -24.77 19.15 -30.86
N GLY A 904 -25.86 18.70 -30.25
CA GLY A 904 -25.87 17.52 -29.40
C GLY A 904 -27.14 16.71 -29.52
N ARG A 905 -27.07 15.41 -29.18
CA ARG A 905 -28.25 14.56 -29.08
C ARG A 905 -28.92 14.78 -27.73
N TYR A 906 -30.15 15.29 -27.75
CA TYR A 906 -30.89 15.65 -26.55
C TYR A 906 -31.57 14.42 -25.93
N GLY A 907 -32.15 13.53 -26.75
CA GLY A 907 -32.70 12.25 -26.29
C GLY A 907 -33.45 11.53 -27.42
N GLY A 908 -33.39 10.20 -27.47
CA GLY A 908 -34.12 9.42 -28.48
C GLY A 908 -33.83 9.89 -29.92
N GLU A 909 -34.82 10.53 -30.55
CA GLU A 909 -34.78 11.11 -31.91
C GLU A 909 -34.63 12.65 -31.94
N GLU A 910 -34.35 13.26 -30.79
CA GLU A 910 -34.28 14.70 -30.57
C GLU A 910 -32.83 15.20 -30.51
N PHE A 911 -32.60 16.36 -31.11
CA PHE A 911 -31.31 17.05 -31.16
C PHE A 911 -31.46 18.49 -30.67
N GLY A 912 -30.48 18.97 -29.92
CA GLY A 912 -30.38 20.36 -29.51
C GLY A 912 -29.23 21.04 -30.24
N VAL A 913 -29.45 22.27 -30.70
CA VAL A 913 -28.42 23.13 -31.30
C VAL A 913 -28.38 24.45 -30.57
N LEU A 914 -27.19 24.91 -30.18
CA LEU A 914 -26.95 26.23 -29.64
C LEU A 914 -26.12 27.04 -30.62
N LEU A 915 -26.55 28.27 -30.86
CA LEU A 915 -25.94 29.21 -31.79
C LEU A 915 -25.44 30.43 -31.00
N PRO A 916 -24.16 30.44 -30.59
CA PRO A 916 -23.55 31.63 -30.02
C PRO A 916 -23.54 32.78 -31.04
N GLU A 917 -23.69 34.00 -30.56
CA GLU A 917 -23.68 35.22 -31.40
C GLU A 917 -24.78 35.24 -32.48
N ALA A 918 -25.93 34.64 -32.21
CA ALA A 918 -27.05 34.57 -33.14
C ALA A 918 -28.32 35.18 -32.55
N SER A 919 -29.01 35.99 -33.35
CA SER A 919 -30.36 36.50 -33.04
C SER A 919 -31.44 35.48 -33.39
N LEU A 920 -32.70 35.74 -32.99
CA LEU A 920 -33.83 34.90 -33.40
C LEU A 920 -33.97 34.77 -34.93
N ALA A 921 -33.68 35.85 -35.67
CA ALA A 921 -33.76 35.84 -37.13
C ALA A 921 -32.69 34.90 -37.75
N ASP A 922 -31.46 34.98 -37.25
CA ASP A 922 -30.36 34.10 -37.68
C ASP A 922 -30.67 32.64 -37.36
N ALA A 923 -31.21 32.40 -36.15
CA ALA A 923 -31.56 31.05 -35.70
C ALA A 923 -32.71 30.43 -36.52
N LEU A 924 -33.69 31.24 -36.95
CA LEU A 924 -34.76 30.80 -37.86
C LEU A 924 -34.20 30.43 -39.24
N GLU A 925 -33.24 31.20 -39.76
CA GLU A 925 -32.57 30.89 -41.04
C GLU A 925 -31.76 29.60 -40.95
N VAL A 926 -30.97 29.42 -39.88
CA VAL A 926 -30.21 28.20 -39.63
C VAL A 926 -31.16 27.00 -39.48
N GLY A 927 -32.27 27.17 -38.77
CA GLY A 927 -33.31 26.14 -38.63
C GLY A 927 -33.88 25.70 -39.97
N GLU A 928 -34.15 26.65 -40.88
CA GLU A 928 -34.69 26.33 -42.20
C GLU A 928 -33.65 25.63 -43.09
N ARG A 929 -32.38 26.01 -42.96
CA ARG A 929 -31.27 25.33 -43.63
C ARG A 929 -31.09 23.89 -43.14
N LEU A 930 -31.18 23.65 -41.83
CA LEU A 930 -31.13 22.31 -41.24
C LEU A 930 -32.31 21.46 -41.72
N ARG A 931 -33.53 22.03 -41.72
CA ARG A 931 -34.75 21.36 -42.20
C ARG A 931 -34.62 20.92 -43.66
N LYS A 932 -34.16 21.80 -44.54
CA LYS A 932 -33.93 21.49 -45.96
C LYS A 932 -32.83 20.45 -46.16
N ALA A 933 -31.70 20.59 -45.47
CA ALA A 933 -30.57 19.66 -45.59
C ALA A 933 -30.96 18.21 -45.22
N VAL A 934 -31.85 18.04 -44.24
CA VAL A 934 -32.38 16.71 -43.90
C VAL A 934 -33.46 16.27 -44.89
N GLY A 935 -34.39 17.14 -45.27
CA GLY A 935 -35.59 16.80 -46.05
C GLY A 935 -35.41 16.66 -47.58
N GLU A 936 -34.42 17.30 -48.19
CA GLU A 936 -34.30 17.36 -49.67
C GLU A 936 -33.62 16.14 -50.30
N GLN A 937 -32.84 15.38 -49.53
CA GLN A 937 -32.12 14.20 -50.03
C GLN A 937 -32.47 12.95 -49.22
N LEU A 938 -32.76 11.84 -49.91
CA LEU A 938 -32.96 10.55 -49.27
C LEU A 938 -31.75 10.16 -48.41
N ILE A 939 -32.02 9.67 -47.21
CA ILE A 939 -30.99 9.10 -46.33
C ILE A 939 -30.71 7.68 -46.83
N GLN A 940 -29.49 7.45 -47.31
CA GLN A 940 -29.05 6.14 -47.78
C GLN A 940 -28.75 5.26 -46.57
N THR A 941 -29.49 4.15 -46.45
CA THR A 941 -29.31 3.12 -45.42
C THR A 941 -29.10 1.76 -46.06
N SER A 942 -28.70 0.77 -45.27
CA SER A 942 -28.65 -0.64 -45.68
C SER A 942 -29.99 -1.18 -46.19
N GLY A 943 -31.12 -0.57 -45.78
CA GLY A 943 -32.47 -0.88 -46.28
C GLY A 943 -32.93 -0.07 -47.49
N GLY A 944 -32.06 0.74 -48.09
CA GLY A 944 -32.37 1.63 -49.22
C GLY A 944 -32.50 3.11 -48.82
N GLY A 945 -32.89 3.94 -49.79
CA GLY A 945 -33.07 5.38 -49.60
C GLY A 945 -34.39 5.71 -48.89
N ILE A 946 -34.31 6.30 -47.69
CA ILE A 946 -35.46 6.65 -46.85
C ILE A 946 -35.64 8.18 -46.84
N ALA A 947 -36.86 8.63 -47.12
CA ALA A 947 -37.21 10.05 -46.99
C ALA A 947 -37.48 10.38 -45.51
N VAL A 948 -36.78 11.40 -45.00
CA VAL A 948 -36.82 11.80 -43.59
C VAL A 948 -36.98 13.31 -43.52
N THR A 949 -37.89 13.79 -42.68
CA THR A 949 -38.06 15.22 -42.40
C THR A 949 -37.86 15.50 -40.92
N ILE A 950 -37.54 16.74 -40.58
CA ILE A 950 -37.42 17.20 -39.20
C ILE A 950 -38.35 18.37 -38.95
N SER A 951 -38.88 18.43 -37.74
CA SER A 951 -39.52 19.63 -37.21
C SER A 951 -38.52 20.37 -36.32
N VAL A 952 -38.55 21.70 -36.34
CA VAL A 952 -37.57 22.55 -35.64
C VAL A 952 -38.29 23.64 -34.86
N GLY A 953 -38.00 23.73 -33.56
CA GLY A 953 -38.36 24.83 -32.69
C GLY A 953 -37.17 25.75 -32.44
N VAL A 954 -37.40 27.05 -32.35
CA VAL A 954 -36.35 28.06 -32.21
C VAL A 954 -36.70 29.06 -31.09
N ALA A 955 -35.71 29.37 -30.25
CA ALA A 955 -35.79 30.40 -29.22
C ALA A 955 -34.51 31.23 -29.15
N GLU A 956 -34.63 32.49 -28.76
CA GLU A 956 -33.51 33.38 -28.47
C GLU A 956 -33.42 33.61 -26.96
N TRP A 957 -32.20 33.72 -26.45
CA TRP A 957 -31.93 34.08 -25.06
C TRP A 957 -32.52 35.45 -24.72
N ARG A 958 -33.12 35.55 -23.54
CA ARG A 958 -33.67 36.78 -23.01
C ARG A 958 -33.12 37.00 -21.60
N ASP A 959 -32.96 38.27 -21.23
CA ASP A 959 -32.43 38.64 -19.91
C ASP A 959 -33.32 38.20 -18.73
N ASP A 960 -34.57 37.80 -19.00
CA ASP A 960 -35.50 37.27 -18.01
C ASP A 960 -35.36 35.76 -17.77
N MET A 961 -34.48 35.06 -18.50
CA MET A 961 -34.23 33.63 -18.36
C MET A 961 -33.12 33.36 -17.34
N ASP A 962 -33.31 32.36 -16.48
CA ASP A 962 -32.38 32.03 -15.40
C ASP A 962 -31.26 31.07 -15.83
N ASP A 963 -31.54 30.12 -16.73
CA ASP A 963 -30.60 29.08 -17.14
C ASP A 963 -30.83 28.53 -18.56
N LEU A 964 -29.92 27.64 -19.00
CA LEU A 964 -30.01 27.02 -20.33
C LEU A 964 -31.28 26.17 -20.51
N THR A 965 -31.81 25.60 -19.43
CA THR A 965 -33.00 24.73 -19.47
C THR A 965 -34.21 25.53 -19.94
N GLU A 966 -34.39 26.74 -19.40
CA GLU A 966 -35.49 27.62 -19.79
C GLU A 966 -35.44 28.01 -21.28
N LEU A 967 -34.24 28.33 -21.80
CA LEU A 967 -34.05 28.61 -23.22
C LEU A 967 -34.42 27.40 -24.10
N LEU A 968 -34.00 26.20 -23.71
CA LEU A 968 -34.30 24.96 -24.44
C LEU A 968 -35.77 24.56 -24.35
N ASP A 969 -36.44 24.83 -23.21
CA ASP A 969 -37.86 24.58 -23.02
C ASP A 969 -38.72 25.48 -23.93
N VAL A 970 -38.34 26.76 -24.10
CA VAL A 970 -39.02 27.65 -25.05
C VAL A 970 -38.80 27.18 -26.49
N ALA A 971 -37.60 26.71 -26.84
CA ALA A 971 -37.34 26.11 -28.15
C ALA A 971 -38.17 24.83 -28.36
N ASP A 972 -38.32 23.99 -27.34
CA ASP A 972 -39.13 22.76 -27.40
C ASP A 972 -40.63 23.06 -27.59
N GLN A 973 -41.16 24.10 -26.94
CA GLN A 973 -42.53 24.55 -27.21
C GLN A 973 -42.71 25.00 -28.67
N GLY A 974 -41.71 25.67 -29.24
CA GLY A 974 -41.67 25.97 -30.68
C GLY A 974 -41.69 24.71 -31.55
N LEU A 975 -40.94 23.68 -31.15
CA LEU A 975 -40.90 22.38 -31.84
C LEU A 975 -42.26 21.68 -31.78
N TYR A 976 -42.92 21.72 -30.63
CA TYR A 976 -44.27 21.21 -30.45
C TYR A 976 -45.28 21.89 -31.41
N MET A 977 -45.22 23.22 -31.54
CA MET A 977 -46.04 23.97 -32.51
C MET A 977 -45.71 23.60 -33.96
N ALA A 978 -44.44 23.35 -34.28
CA ALA A 978 -44.05 22.86 -35.61
C ALA A 978 -44.67 21.50 -35.92
N LYS A 979 -44.65 20.56 -34.96
CA LYS A 979 -45.29 19.25 -35.08
C LYS A 979 -46.80 19.36 -35.26
N GLN A 980 -47.49 20.19 -34.47
CA GLN A 980 -48.94 20.38 -34.58
C GLN A 980 -49.38 21.05 -35.88
N ALA A 981 -48.62 22.02 -36.38
CA ALA A 981 -48.97 22.75 -37.59
C ALA A 981 -48.81 21.91 -38.88
N GLY A 982 -48.37 20.65 -38.77
CA GLY A 982 -48.24 19.71 -39.89
C GLY A 982 -46.80 19.29 -40.19
N ARG A 983 -45.88 19.37 -39.22
CA ARG A 983 -44.49 18.88 -39.29
C ARG A 983 -43.65 19.50 -40.41
N ASN A 984 -42.40 19.06 -40.57
CA ASN A 984 -41.45 19.52 -41.59
C ASN A 984 -41.43 21.05 -41.75
N ARG A 985 -41.21 21.76 -40.64
CA ARG A 985 -41.19 23.22 -40.59
C ARG A 985 -40.43 23.75 -39.38
N VAL A 986 -40.10 25.03 -39.45
CA VAL A 986 -39.47 25.79 -38.38
C VAL A 986 -40.53 26.69 -37.71
N ARG A 987 -40.56 26.73 -36.38
CA ARG A 987 -41.43 27.64 -35.61
C ARG A 987 -40.65 28.24 -34.44
N SER A 988 -40.99 29.48 -34.10
CA SER A 988 -40.56 30.14 -32.88
C SER A 988 -41.77 30.66 -32.10
N ILE A 989 -41.58 30.91 -30.82
CA ILE A 989 -42.58 31.59 -29.99
C ILE A 989 -42.19 33.07 -29.91
N GLN A 990 -42.90 33.92 -30.65
CA GLN A 990 -42.86 35.36 -30.44
C GLN A 990 -43.98 35.73 -29.47
N ASN A 991 -43.61 36.05 -28.22
CA ASN A 991 -44.46 36.47 -27.09
C ASN A 991 -45.33 35.37 -26.44
N ALA A 992 -44.76 34.66 -25.47
CA ALA A 992 -45.56 33.95 -24.46
C ALA A 992 -46.11 34.97 -23.45
N ASN A 993 -47.41 35.24 -23.51
CA ASN A 993 -48.13 35.88 -22.40
C ASN A 993 -48.24 34.82 -21.28
N PRO A 994 -47.80 35.06 -20.03
CA PRO A 994 -47.70 34.03 -18.98
C PRO A 994 -49.04 33.45 -18.48
N SER A 995 -50.17 33.82 -19.08
CA SER A 995 -51.52 33.53 -18.59
C SER A 995 -52.19 32.29 -19.20
N LEU A 996 -51.47 31.46 -19.96
CA LEU A 996 -52.01 30.22 -20.53
C LEU A 996 -51.36 28.92 -19.99
N MET A 997 -50.61 28.98 -18.89
CA MET A 997 -50.02 27.79 -18.25
C MET A 997 -50.90 27.17 -17.15
N HIS A 998 -52.07 26.66 -17.52
CA HIS A 998 -52.69 25.54 -16.79
C HIS A 998 -53.68 24.83 -17.71
N PHE A 999 -53.26 23.72 -18.32
CA PHE A 999 -54.05 22.50 -18.50
C PHE A 999 -53.15 21.31 -18.80
#